data_AF-A0AAV0W939-F1
#
_entry.id   AF-A0AAV0W939-F1
#
_cell.length_a   1.000
_cell.length_b   1.000
_cell.length_c   1.000
_cell.angle_alpha   90.00
_cell.angle_beta   90.00
_cell.angle_gamma   90.00
#
_symmetry.space_group_name_H-M   'P 1'
#
loop_
_entity.id
_entity.type
_entity.pdbx_description
1 polymer ?
#
loop_
_entity_poly.entity_id
_entity_poly.type
_entity_poly.pdbx_seq_one_letter_code
_entity_poly.pdbx_strand_id
1 'polypeptide(L)'
;MKTIITKLQNENLINEDVGFTLLESFGNKQDLIINWAKKNMGKKVPKKYSPSVRQFALSLHFFSVRAYEYVRQQFNTILPHQRTLSKWYANVNANPGFTQESLKSLTLKVKNSTNPVYCALMMDEMAIRQHLQYDSCTGTYYGRVDLGNGMTNDSLDIAKECFVLMVVSVTENWKLPIGYFLVSNLNSSQKSELIKHALTLLQPTGITIISLTFDGCATNLTTAKLLGCDFNINTYRTSFVFDNNEIVTFVDPAHMIKLVRNAFGEKKQFMDEEDNMIDFEYILKLFCLQEKEGCHLANKLRKEHIFFCKQKMKVKLASQLLSQSVADALRFCMDNLKMDEFSEAGATIKFIEMFNIAFDILNSRSIHCIGYKKALCRENVNVISIFKDKFTNYIKGLKVKEIDGFVPVLDSKRKTGFIGFIGGLHSVLKLYDNLVDSGKLEHLKLYKCSQDHIELFFGTVRASGGHNNNPTAQQFRAAYRKLVIRVNDVQSFNTGNCIPLEDIDILHYSSIDPIKVLNNNSIGISSDTVIDEVNVQNINSLIMDHDYIGNNSEHSSSQFAKEIIIYIAGFVVYKLTNSLKCEECKLGLVAVEKDCFLNSLITLKNRGGEKGGLMYPSEDVISICFKTEHFLKSYNYKQKAINRLEIQSKVLAHYLFSSTIFKSLITHSQETRSPLSDHCTLLIKSIATTYINLKINYIVKKHNETPSLRQWYNKLTLFRGQ
;
A
#
# COMPACT_ATOMS: atom_id res chain seq x y z
N MET A 1 15.76 -10.54 -40.33
CA MET A 1 14.65 -9.67 -39.94
C MET A 1 14.85 -8.26 -40.44
N LYS A 2 15.89 -7.50 -40.04
CA LYS A 2 16.29 -6.28 -40.78
C LYS A 2 16.38 -6.57 -42.28
N THR A 3 17.14 -7.58 -42.69
CA THR A 3 17.23 -8.03 -44.08
C THR A 3 15.90 -8.45 -44.73
N ILE A 4 14.90 -8.87 -43.93
CA ILE A 4 13.58 -9.26 -44.43
C ILE A 4 12.71 -8.01 -44.59
N ILE A 5 12.70 -7.13 -43.60
CA ILE A 5 11.99 -5.84 -43.61
C ILE A 5 12.56 -4.94 -44.71
N THR A 6 13.89 -4.85 -44.87
CA THR A 6 14.53 -4.11 -45.97
C THR A 6 14.20 -4.74 -47.32
N LYS A 7 14.09 -6.08 -47.42
CA LYS A 7 13.65 -6.73 -48.65
C LYS A 7 12.17 -6.44 -48.96
N LEU A 8 11.30 -6.48 -47.95
CA LEU A 8 9.87 -6.15 -48.08
C LEU A 8 9.64 -4.65 -48.37
N GLN A 9 10.49 -3.77 -47.86
CA GLN A 9 10.52 -2.34 -48.20
C GLN A 9 11.00 -2.14 -49.65
N ASN A 10 12.08 -2.82 -50.05
CA ASN A 10 12.58 -2.77 -51.44
C ASN A 10 11.60 -3.37 -52.45
N GLU A 11 10.75 -4.31 -52.03
CA GLU A 11 9.66 -4.90 -52.82
C GLU A 11 8.34 -4.08 -52.72
N ASN A 12 8.33 -2.92 -52.05
CA ASN A 12 7.17 -2.04 -51.83
C ASN A 12 5.96 -2.71 -51.14
N LEU A 13 6.18 -3.79 -50.39
CA LEU A 13 5.13 -4.52 -49.67
C LEU A 13 4.82 -3.91 -48.29
N ILE A 14 5.75 -3.14 -47.74
CA ILE A 14 5.64 -2.48 -46.43
C ILE A 14 6.25 -1.09 -46.51
N ASN A 15 5.54 -0.08 -46.02
CA ASN A 15 6.00 1.31 -45.91
C ASN A 15 6.98 1.52 -44.74
N GLU A 16 7.80 2.57 -44.81
CA GLU A 16 8.88 2.84 -43.85
C GLU A 16 8.38 2.88 -42.39
N ASP A 17 7.23 3.50 -42.14
CA ASP A 17 6.62 3.58 -40.80
C ASP A 17 6.23 2.21 -40.23
N VAL A 18 5.68 1.32 -41.06
CA VAL A 18 5.33 -0.05 -40.63
C VAL A 18 6.58 -0.90 -40.47
N GLY A 19 7.61 -0.68 -41.28
CA GLY A 19 8.93 -1.29 -41.10
C GLY A 19 9.60 -0.86 -39.78
N PHE A 20 9.47 0.42 -39.41
CA PHE A 20 9.94 0.96 -38.14
C PHE A 20 9.15 0.36 -36.98
N THR A 21 7.81 0.37 -37.05
CA THR A 21 6.92 -0.23 -36.05
C THR A 21 7.19 -1.72 -35.86
N LEU A 22 7.45 -2.47 -36.93
CA LEU A 22 7.81 -3.89 -36.86
C LEU A 22 9.18 -4.11 -36.20
N LEU A 23 10.16 -3.24 -36.44
CA LEU A 23 11.45 -3.30 -35.73
C LEU A 23 11.29 -2.94 -34.25
N GLU A 24 10.47 -1.94 -33.94
CA GLU A 24 10.15 -1.48 -32.59
C GLU A 24 9.37 -2.55 -31.80
N SER A 25 8.49 -3.31 -32.47
CA SER A 25 7.67 -4.37 -31.87
C SER A 25 8.46 -5.57 -31.34
N PHE A 26 9.76 -5.72 -31.67
CA PHE A 26 10.64 -6.71 -31.02
C PHE A 26 11.14 -6.28 -29.63
N GLY A 27 10.73 -5.10 -29.15
CA GLY A 27 10.81 -4.64 -27.77
C GLY A 27 12.22 -4.46 -27.21
N ASN A 28 12.30 -4.06 -25.93
CA ASN A 28 13.55 -3.70 -25.23
C ASN A 28 14.58 -4.85 -25.06
N LYS A 29 14.30 -6.06 -25.56
CA LYS A 29 15.12 -7.28 -25.36
C LYS A 29 15.57 -7.96 -26.67
N GLN A 30 15.68 -7.20 -27.76
CA GLN A 30 16.14 -7.67 -29.07
C GLN A 30 17.42 -8.55 -28.99
N ASP A 31 18.39 -8.18 -28.16
CA ASP A 31 19.65 -8.92 -27.99
C ASP A 31 19.42 -10.40 -27.64
N LEU A 32 18.45 -10.70 -26.77
CA LEU A 32 18.18 -12.06 -26.32
C LEU A 32 17.64 -12.91 -27.48
N ILE A 33 16.69 -12.37 -28.23
CA ILE A 33 16.03 -13.03 -29.36
C ILE A 33 17.02 -13.22 -30.51
N ILE A 34 17.82 -12.20 -30.83
CA ILE A 34 18.86 -12.26 -31.86
C ILE A 34 19.90 -13.32 -31.52
N ASN A 35 20.36 -13.36 -30.27
CA ASN A 35 21.37 -14.32 -29.83
C ASN A 35 20.82 -15.76 -29.82
N TRP A 36 19.56 -15.95 -29.42
CA TRP A 36 18.88 -17.24 -29.49
C TRP A 36 18.75 -17.73 -30.94
N ALA A 37 18.28 -16.88 -31.86
CA ALA A 37 18.16 -17.21 -33.27
C ALA A 37 19.52 -17.56 -33.90
N LYS A 38 20.57 -16.79 -33.62
CA LYS A 38 21.95 -17.08 -34.07
C LYS A 38 22.41 -18.46 -33.59
N LYS A 39 22.17 -18.78 -32.31
CA LYS A 39 22.58 -20.06 -31.73
C LYS A 39 21.83 -21.24 -32.36
N ASN A 40 20.53 -21.10 -32.62
CA ASN A 40 19.75 -22.13 -33.33
C ASN A 40 20.19 -22.31 -34.79
N MET A 41 20.70 -21.26 -35.43
CA MET A 41 21.31 -21.32 -36.76
C MET A 41 22.78 -21.79 -36.76
N GLY A 42 23.31 -22.24 -35.62
CA GLY A 42 24.72 -22.67 -35.50
C GLY A 42 25.75 -21.55 -35.62
N LYS A 43 25.31 -20.27 -35.58
CA LYS A 43 26.20 -19.10 -35.71
C LYS A 43 26.81 -18.72 -34.36
N LYS A 44 28.03 -18.16 -34.40
CA LYS A 44 28.73 -17.68 -33.19
C LYS A 44 27.91 -16.56 -32.52
N VAL A 45 27.75 -16.69 -31.21
CA VAL A 45 27.15 -15.68 -30.32
C VAL A 45 28.22 -14.88 -29.58
N PRO A 46 27.96 -13.61 -29.21
CA PRO A 46 28.92 -12.78 -28.49
C PRO A 46 29.34 -13.43 -27.17
N LYS A 47 30.64 -13.39 -26.85
CA LYS A 47 31.15 -13.88 -25.55
C LYS A 47 30.75 -12.98 -24.38
N LYS A 48 30.56 -11.69 -24.63
CA LYS A 48 30.17 -10.69 -23.62
C LYS A 48 28.66 -10.48 -23.69
N TYR A 49 27.98 -10.66 -22.57
CA TYR A 49 26.55 -10.38 -22.44
C TYR A 49 26.31 -8.87 -22.44
N SER A 50 25.26 -8.43 -23.15
CA SER A 50 24.83 -7.04 -23.11
C SER A 50 24.25 -6.65 -21.74
N PRO A 51 24.26 -5.36 -21.37
CA PRO A 51 23.66 -4.89 -20.11
C PRO A 51 22.19 -5.30 -19.95
N SER A 52 21.41 -5.24 -21.04
CA SER A 52 19.99 -5.63 -21.05
C SER A 52 19.80 -7.12 -20.73
N VAL A 53 20.60 -8.01 -21.34
CA VAL A 53 20.56 -9.46 -21.06
C VAL A 53 21.06 -9.75 -19.65
N ARG A 54 22.09 -9.05 -19.17
CA ARG A 54 22.57 -9.17 -17.79
C ARG A 54 21.48 -8.78 -16.80
N GLN A 55 20.82 -7.64 -17.00
CA GLN A 55 19.69 -7.20 -16.19
C GLN A 55 18.56 -8.23 -16.22
N PHE A 56 18.15 -8.71 -17.39
CA PHE A 56 17.09 -9.72 -17.51
C PHE A 56 17.46 -11.07 -16.90
N ALA A 57 18.73 -11.49 -16.93
CA ALA A 57 19.15 -12.76 -16.36
C ALA A 57 19.21 -12.70 -14.82
N LEU A 58 19.82 -11.64 -14.29
CA LEU A 58 19.77 -11.33 -12.86
C LEU A 58 18.30 -11.20 -12.42
N SER A 59 17.49 -10.55 -13.28
CA SER A 59 16.00 -10.60 -13.40
C SER A 59 15.27 -11.71 -12.70
N LEU A 60 14.99 -12.62 -13.59
CA LEU A 60 14.36 -13.88 -13.44
C LEU A 60 15.05 -14.75 -12.39
N HIS A 61 16.38 -14.72 -12.25
CA HIS A 61 17.08 -15.49 -11.22
C HIS A 61 16.75 -15.00 -9.80
N PHE A 62 16.57 -13.69 -9.61
CA PHE A 62 16.14 -13.14 -8.32
C PHE A 62 14.70 -13.57 -7.98
N PHE A 63 13.77 -13.48 -8.95
CA PHE A 63 12.38 -13.88 -8.76
C PHE A 63 12.22 -15.37 -8.48
N SER A 64 12.90 -16.22 -9.27
CA SER A 64 12.86 -17.67 -9.09
C SER A 64 14.02 -18.33 -9.82
N VAL A 65 14.91 -18.94 -9.06
CA VAL A 65 16.01 -19.76 -9.61
C VAL A 65 15.47 -20.88 -10.49
N ARG A 66 14.32 -21.47 -10.12
CA ARG A 66 13.68 -22.54 -10.89
C ARG A 66 13.11 -22.03 -12.21
N ALA A 67 12.44 -20.87 -12.20
CA ALA A 67 11.94 -20.25 -13.42
C ALA A 67 13.10 -19.82 -14.33
N TYR A 68 14.18 -19.30 -13.75
CA TYR A 68 15.40 -18.96 -14.49
C TYR A 68 15.98 -20.17 -15.20
N GLU A 69 16.15 -21.30 -14.51
CA GLU A 69 16.71 -22.49 -15.11
C GLU A 69 15.79 -23.07 -16.19
N TYR A 70 14.47 -23.05 -15.97
CA TYR A 70 13.49 -23.44 -16.98
C TYR A 70 13.60 -22.58 -18.24
N VAL A 71 13.54 -21.25 -18.11
CA VAL A 71 13.68 -20.33 -19.25
C VAL A 71 15.04 -20.50 -19.92
N ARG A 72 16.11 -20.64 -19.15
CA ARG A 72 17.44 -20.90 -19.69
C ARG A 72 17.46 -22.17 -20.56
N GLN A 73 16.79 -23.24 -20.14
CA GLN A 73 16.68 -24.48 -20.92
C GLN A 73 15.82 -24.27 -22.18
N GLN A 74 14.67 -23.61 -22.06
CA GLN A 74 13.77 -23.33 -23.20
C GLN A 74 14.45 -22.48 -24.30
N PHE A 75 15.28 -21.51 -23.91
CA PHE A 75 16.00 -20.64 -24.85
C PHE A 75 17.39 -21.17 -25.20
N ASN A 76 17.54 -22.49 -25.35
CA ASN A 76 18.78 -23.15 -25.79
C ASN A 76 20.02 -22.64 -25.03
N THR A 77 19.93 -22.51 -23.71
CA THR A 77 21.01 -22.04 -22.81
C THR A 77 21.67 -20.71 -23.23
N ILE A 78 20.92 -19.81 -23.86
CA ILE A 78 21.42 -18.49 -24.25
C ILE A 78 21.67 -17.58 -23.03
N LEU A 79 20.90 -17.79 -21.96
CA LEU A 79 21.07 -17.11 -20.70
C LEU A 79 22.32 -17.62 -19.96
N PRO A 80 23.02 -16.73 -19.23
CA PRO A 80 24.27 -17.07 -18.54
C PRO A 80 24.09 -18.23 -17.54
N HIS A 81 25.15 -19.00 -17.32
CA HIS A 81 25.13 -20.00 -16.26
C HIS A 81 25.06 -19.33 -14.88
N GLN A 82 24.46 -19.99 -13.88
CA GLN A 82 24.35 -19.44 -12.52
C GLN A 82 25.71 -19.04 -11.93
N ARG A 83 26.78 -19.79 -12.24
CA ARG A 83 28.16 -19.43 -11.85
C ARG A 83 28.59 -18.07 -12.40
N THR A 84 28.17 -17.71 -13.61
CA THR A 84 28.43 -16.38 -14.19
C THR A 84 27.64 -15.31 -13.47
N LEU A 85 26.38 -15.58 -13.10
CA LEU A 85 25.59 -14.67 -12.25
C LEU A 85 26.26 -14.45 -10.89
N SER A 86 26.74 -15.50 -10.23
CA SER A 86 27.45 -15.40 -8.96
C SER A 86 28.73 -14.55 -9.06
N LYS A 87 29.48 -14.69 -10.17
CA LYS A 87 30.65 -13.82 -10.44
C LYS A 87 30.24 -12.35 -10.61
N TRP A 88 29.11 -12.07 -11.24
CA TRP A 88 28.61 -10.70 -11.38
C TRP A 88 28.21 -10.07 -10.05
N TYR A 89 27.75 -10.88 -9.09
CA TYR A 89 27.45 -10.42 -7.72
C TYR A 89 28.71 -10.30 -6.83
N ALA A 90 29.82 -10.95 -7.18
CA ALA A 90 31.03 -10.98 -6.35
C ALA A 90 31.74 -9.62 -6.23
N ASN A 91 31.45 -8.68 -7.14
CA ASN A 91 32.12 -7.38 -7.20
C ASN A 91 31.64 -6.37 -6.14
N VAL A 92 30.61 -6.68 -5.35
CA VAL A 92 30.13 -5.80 -4.27
C VAL A 92 30.38 -6.47 -2.92
N ASN A 93 31.07 -5.74 -2.05
CA ASN A 93 31.33 -6.20 -0.71
C ASN A 93 30.11 -5.90 0.18
N ALA A 94 29.22 -6.88 0.29
CA ALA A 94 27.99 -6.77 1.08
C ALA A 94 28.16 -7.27 2.52
N ASN A 95 29.32 -7.05 3.14
CA ASN A 95 29.54 -7.43 4.53
C ASN A 95 28.71 -6.55 5.48
N PRO A 96 28.46 -7.01 6.73
CA PRO A 96 27.86 -6.15 7.75
C PRO A 96 28.69 -4.87 7.95
N GLY A 97 28.03 -3.78 8.31
CA GLY A 97 28.56 -2.43 8.37
C GLY A 97 27.94 -1.49 7.34
N PHE A 98 28.53 -0.31 7.22
CA PHE A 98 28.17 0.68 6.19
C PHE A 98 28.66 0.23 4.81
N THR A 99 27.76 0.27 3.83
CA THR A 99 28.03 -0.16 2.46
C THR A 99 28.63 0.99 1.65
N GLN A 100 29.92 0.89 1.35
CA GLN A 100 30.67 1.92 0.62
C GLN A 100 30.14 2.13 -0.81
N GLU A 101 29.68 1.07 -1.45
CA GLU A 101 29.06 1.13 -2.77
C GLU A 101 27.75 1.95 -2.76
N SER A 102 26.97 1.87 -1.68
CA SER A 102 25.76 2.69 -1.50
C SER A 102 26.14 4.17 -1.40
N LEU A 103 27.14 4.53 -0.57
CA LEU A 103 27.61 5.91 -0.40
C LEU A 103 28.17 6.51 -1.70
N LYS A 104 28.93 5.73 -2.46
CA LYS A 104 29.41 6.13 -3.80
C LYS A 104 28.28 6.39 -4.78
N SER A 105 27.24 5.56 -4.72
CA SER A 105 26.07 5.72 -5.58
C SER A 105 25.28 6.99 -5.26
N LEU A 106 25.15 7.33 -3.97
CA LEU A 106 24.58 8.60 -3.52
C LEU A 106 25.37 9.80 -4.04
N THR A 107 26.69 9.76 -3.90
CA THR A 107 27.59 10.82 -4.39
C THR A 107 27.45 11.03 -5.91
N LEU A 108 27.37 9.95 -6.68
CA LEU A 108 27.16 10.01 -8.13
C LEU A 108 25.77 10.54 -8.48
N LYS A 109 24.74 10.18 -7.69
CA LYS A 109 23.38 10.66 -7.90
C LYS A 109 23.29 12.16 -7.69
N VAL A 110 23.82 12.68 -6.57
CA VAL A 110 23.82 14.12 -6.28
C VAL A 110 24.54 14.92 -7.36
N LYS A 111 25.68 14.41 -7.88
CA LYS A 111 26.40 15.06 -8.99
C LYS A 111 25.60 15.19 -10.28
N ASN A 112 24.64 14.28 -10.51
CA ASN A 112 23.81 14.25 -11.72
C ASN A 112 22.41 14.84 -11.51
N SER A 113 22.02 15.14 -10.27
CA SER A 113 20.75 15.78 -9.95
C SER A 113 20.88 17.29 -10.14
N THR A 114 19.88 17.90 -10.78
CA THR A 114 19.80 19.36 -10.99
C THR A 114 19.39 20.10 -9.72
N ASN A 115 18.58 19.45 -8.89
CA ASN A 115 18.02 20.00 -7.66
C ASN A 115 18.69 19.39 -6.43
N PRO A 116 18.68 20.10 -5.28
CA PRO A 116 19.16 19.54 -4.02
C PRO A 116 18.39 18.27 -3.66
N VAL A 117 19.12 17.24 -3.22
CA VAL A 117 18.54 15.94 -2.89
C VAL A 117 18.28 15.87 -1.38
N TYR A 118 17.01 15.98 -1.01
CA TYR A 118 16.56 15.82 0.37
C TYR A 118 16.15 14.37 0.64
N CYS A 119 16.62 13.79 1.75
CA CYS A 119 16.38 12.40 2.11
C CYS A 119 15.87 12.23 3.54
N ALA A 120 14.98 11.26 3.74
CA ALA A 120 14.57 10.74 5.04
C ALA A 120 15.45 9.53 5.41
N LEU A 121 16.00 9.51 6.62
CA LEU A 121 16.71 8.37 7.18
C LEU A 121 15.73 7.50 7.99
N MET A 122 15.80 6.19 7.80
CA MET A 122 14.93 5.22 8.47
C MET A 122 15.78 4.13 9.12
N MET A 123 15.32 3.67 10.29
CA MET A 123 15.95 2.56 10.99
C MET A 123 14.92 1.55 11.49
N ASP A 124 15.28 0.28 11.40
CA ASP A 124 14.49 -0.82 11.94
C ASP A 124 15.33 -2.09 12.10
N GLU A 125 14.83 -3.03 12.89
CA GLU A 125 15.40 -4.34 13.10
C GLU A 125 14.54 -5.46 12.47
N MET A 126 15.20 -6.41 11.81
CA MET A 126 14.56 -7.64 11.37
C MET A 126 15.11 -8.85 12.11
N ALA A 127 14.23 -9.62 12.75
CA ALA A 127 14.61 -10.92 13.32
C ALA A 127 15.17 -11.87 12.24
N ILE A 128 16.28 -12.52 12.57
CA ILE A 128 16.95 -13.50 11.71
C ILE A 128 17.07 -14.85 12.43
N ARG A 129 17.24 -15.91 11.66
CA ARG A 129 17.46 -17.25 12.21
C ARG A 129 18.84 -17.32 12.85
N GLN A 130 18.86 -17.53 14.16
CA GLN A 130 20.06 -17.84 14.94
C GLN A 130 20.67 -19.16 14.45
N HIS A 131 21.77 -19.06 13.69
CA HIS A 131 22.45 -20.22 13.14
C HIS A 131 23.91 -19.85 12.84
N LEU A 132 24.83 -20.61 13.41
CA LEU A 132 26.26 -20.48 13.12
C LEU A 132 26.61 -21.36 11.93
N GLN A 133 27.19 -20.77 10.88
CA GLN A 133 27.52 -21.46 9.65
C GLN A 133 28.99 -21.22 9.28
N TYR A 134 29.74 -22.31 9.09
CA TYR A 134 31.13 -22.24 8.65
C TYR A 134 31.20 -22.18 7.11
N ASP A 135 31.96 -21.23 6.59
CA ASP A 135 32.27 -21.14 5.17
C ASP A 135 33.72 -21.57 4.95
N SER A 136 33.91 -22.77 4.41
CA SER A 136 35.23 -23.34 4.14
C SER A 136 36.02 -22.56 3.08
N CYS A 137 35.37 -21.78 2.22
CA CYS A 137 36.06 -20.98 1.22
C CYS A 137 36.68 -19.71 1.80
N THR A 138 36.04 -19.12 2.82
CA THR A 138 36.55 -17.91 3.49
C THR A 138 37.25 -18.22 4.81
N GLY A 139 37.09 -19.43 5.34
CA GLY A 139 37.61 -19.82 6.65
C GLY A 139 36.92 -19.12 7.82
N THR A 140 35.71 -18.59 7.61
CA THR A 140 35.01 -17.73 8.59
C THR A 140 33.68 -18.32 9.03
N TYR A 141 33.31 -18.06 10.27
CA TYR A 141 32.00 -18.36 10.82
C TYR A 141 31.05 -17.18 10.62
N TYR A 142 29.89 -17.45 10.01
CA TYR A 142 28.78 -16.51 9.89
C TYR A 142 27.72 -16.79 10.94
N GLY A 143 27.06 -15.74 11.44
CA GLY A 143 25.93 -15.85 12.37
C GLY A 143 26.17 -15.28 13.76
N ARG A 144 27.37 -14.79 14.05
CA ARG A 144 27.66 -14.00 15.25
C ARG A 144 27.32 -12.53 15.06
N VAL A 145 27.29 -11.78 16.16
CA VAL A 145 27.21 -10.32 16.15
C VAL A 145 28.36 -9.76 15.31
N ASP A 146 28.03 -8.88 14.38
CA ASP A 146 28.98 -8.22 13.48
C ASP A 146 28.49 -6.80 13.19
N LEU A 147 29.21 -5.83 13.74
CA LEU A 147 28.94 -4.39 13.56
C LEU A 147 29.73 -3.78 12.39
N GLY A 148 30.46 -4.58 11.62
CA GLY A 148 31.27 -4.09 10.49
C GLY A 148 32.63 -3.52 10.89
N ASN A 149 33.04 -3.68 12.15
CA ASN A 149 34.30 -3.15 12.67
C ASN A 149 35.48 -4.14 12.50
N GLY A 150 35.28 -5.25 11.79
CA GLY A 150 36.31 -6.29 11.59
C GLY A 150 36.62 -7.13 12.83
N MET A 151 35.86 -6.96 13.92
CA MET A 151 36.02 -7.73 15.16
C MET A 151 35.41 -9.13 14.99
N THR A 152 36.24 -10.13 14.70
CA THR A 152 35.84 -11.54 14.68
C THR A 152 36.36 -12.24 15.93
N ASN A 153 35.53 -12.35 16.97
CA ASN A 153 35.89 -13.07 18.18
C ASN A 153 34.92 -14.24 18.40
N ASP A 154 35.46 -15.43 18.68
CA ASP A 154 34.69 -16.66 18.96
C ASP A 154 33.92 -16.62 20.29
N SER A 155 34.05 -15.54 21.05
CA SER A 155 33.22 -15.25 22.22
C SER A 155 31.98 -14.39 21.92
N LEU A 156 31.83 -13.86 20.70
CA LEU A 156 30.68 -13.02 20.36
C LEU A 156 29.37 -13.81 20.32
N ASP A 157 28.31 -13.22 20.86
CA ASP A 157 26.98 -13.83 20.83
C ASP A 157 26.50 -14.14 19.42
N ILE A 158 25.56 -15.09 19.34
CA ILE A 158 24.83 -15.38 18.10
C ILE A 158 23.89 -14.21 17.80
N ALA A 159 23.94 -13.69 16.58
CA ALA A 159 23.06 -12.62 16.13
C ALA A 159 21.61 -13.12 16.06
N LYS A 160 20.70 -12.33 16.64
CA LYS A 160 19.26 -12.60 16.70
C LYS A 160 18.49 -11.72 15.72
N GLU A 161 19.03 -10.54 15.44
CA GLU A 161 18.39 -9.50 14.65
C GLU A 161 19.40 -8.88 13.68
N CYS A 162 18.87 -8.22 12.66
CA CYS A 162 19.62 -7.44 11.69
C CYS A 162 19.09 -6.00 11.73
N PHE A 163 19.91 -5.08 12.23
CA PHE A 163 19.61 -3.65 12.27
C PHE A 163 19.98 -3.03 10.92
N VAL A 164 19.04 -2.33 10.27
CA VAL A 164 19.25 -1.74 8.95
C VAL A 164 19.02 -0.24 9.00
N LEU A 165 19.89 0.50 8.31
CA LEU A 165 19.72 1.91 8.02
C LEU A 165 19.44 2.09 6.53
N MET A 166 18.39 2.83 6.20
CA MET A 166 17.95 3.09 4.83
C MET A 166 17.67 4.58 4.65
N VAL A 167 18.08 5.13 3.50
CA VAL A 167 17.70 6.48 3.08
C VAL A 167 16.64 6.41 2.00
N VAL A 168 15.66 7.30 2.06
CA VAL A 168 14.59 7.45 1.06
C VAL A 168 14.61 8.88 0.57
N SER A 169 14.66 9.07 -0.75
CA SER A 169 14.61 10.41 -1.33
C SER A 169 13.21 10.99 -1.20
N VAL A 170 13.13 12.23 -0.72
CA VAL A 170 11.87 12.99 -0.63
C VAL A 170 11.61 13.75 -1.92
N THR A 171 12.66 14.29 -2.55
CA THR A 171 12.57 15.00 -3.84
C THR A 171 12.39 14.06 -5.03
N GLU A 172 13.06 12.91 -5.00
CA GLU A 172 13.05 11.94 -6.10
C GLU A 172 12.41 10.62 -5.64
N ASN A 173 12.21 9.67 -6.56
CA ASN A 173 11.53 8.41 -6.27
C ASN A 173 12.53 7.25 -6.20
N TRP A 174 13.43 7.28 -5.21
CA TRP A 174 14.30 6.15 -4.92
C TRP A 174 14.57 5.97 -3.42
N LYS A 175 14.97 4.76 -3.03
CA LYS A 175 15.42 4.39 -1.68
C LYS A 175 16.72 3.59 -1.73
N LEU A 176 17.50 3.56 -0.66
CA LEU A 176 18.77 2.84 -0.66
C LEU A 176 19.15 2.42 0.76
N PRO A 177 19.35 1.12 1.03
CA PRO A 177 19.99 0.71 2.29
C PRO A 177 21.46 1.15 2.28
N ILE A 178 21.86 1.86 3.33
CA ILE A 178 23.22 2.41 3.49
C ILE A 178 24.11 1.49 4.34
N GLY A 179 23.52 0.60 5.11
CA GLY A 179 24.24 -0.37 5.92
C GLY A 179 23.31 -1.30 6.68
N TYR A 180 23.86 -2.42 7.13
CA TYR A 180 23.18 -3.35 8.03
C TYR A 180 24.15 -3.93 9.05
N PHE A 181 23.66 -4.28 10.24
CA PHE A 181 24.46 -4.74 11.36
C PHE A 181 23.81 -5.99 11.97
N LEU A 182 24.60 -7.03 12.19
CA LEU A 182 24.13 -8.27 12.81
C LEU A 182 24.27 -8.13 14.32
N VAL A 183 23.16 -8.24 15.05
CA VAL A 183 23.11 -7.87 16.47
C VAL A 183 22.33 -8.89 17.30
N SER A 184 22.71 -9.05 18.57
CA SER A 184 21.95 -9.85 19.52
C SER A 184 20.91 -8.99 20.24
N ASN A 185 21.32 -7.81 20.71
CA ASN A 185 20.51 -6.71 21.21
C ASN A 185 21.32 -5.42 21.04
N LEU A 186 20.70 -4.31 20.63
CA LEU A 186 21.32 -2.98 20.62
C LEU A 186 20.73 -2.12 21.74
N ASN A 187 21.60 -1.53 22.55
CA ASN A 187 21.17 -0.53 23.55
C ASN A 187 20.98 0.86 22.90
N SER A 188 20.28 1.76 23.59
CA SER A 188 19.98 3.09 23.05
C SER A 188 21.24 3.92 22.73
N SER A 189 22.31 3.78 23.51
CA SER A 189 23.58 4.46 23.25
C SER A 189 24.24 3.99 21.94
N GLN A 190 24.32 2.69 21.70
CA GLN A 190 24.88 2.09 20.50
C GLN A 190 24.07 2.49 19.27
N LYS A 191 22.73 2.47 19.35
CA LYS A 191 21.89 2.97 18.26
C LYS A 191 22.16 4.45 17.98
N SER A 192 22.28 5.28 19.00
CA SER A 192 22.57 6.71 18.83
C SER A 192 23.92 6.95 18.15
N GLU A 193 24.93 6.14 18.48
CA GLU A 193 26.26 6.22 17.89
C GLU A 193 26.27 5.78 16.43
N LEU A 194 25.57 4.69 16.10
CA LEU A 194 25.40 4.24 14.71
C LEU A 194 24.67 5.29 13.86
N ILE A 195 23.65 5.95 14.41
CA ILE A 195 22.93 7.04 13.71
C ILE A 195 23.86 8.23 13.48
N LYS A 196 24.60 8.68 14.49
CA LYS A 196 25.57 9.78 14.33
C LYS A 196 26.63 9.44 13.29
N HIS A 197 27.17 8.22 13.33
CA HIS A 197 28.14 7.76 12.35
C HIS A 197 27.56 7.72 10.94
N ALA A 198 26.30 7.27 10.79
CA ALA A 198 25.61 7.30 9.51
C ALA A 198 25.46 8.73 8.98
N LEU A 199 25.05 9.67 9.82
CA LEU A 199 24.93 11.09 9.44
C LEU A 199 26.28 11.68 9.00
N THR A 200 27.37 11.41 9.73
CA THR A 200 28.72 11.82 9.34
C THR A 200 29.14 11.24 7.99
N LEU A 201 28.84 9.97 7.71
CA LEU A 201 29.17 9.33 6.43
C LEU A 201 28.33 9.84 5.26
N LEU A 202 27.12 10.34 5.50
CA LEU A 202 26.22 10.84 4.45
C LEU A 202 26.54 12.28 4.03
N GLN A 203 27.09 13.10 4.92
CA GLN A 203 27.51 14.47 4.61
C GLN A 203 28.39 14.62 3.35
N PRO A 204 29.52 13.89 3.20
CA PRO A 204 30.39 14.04 2.03
C PRO A 204 29.73 13.59 0.72
N THR A 205 28.59 12.88 0.78
CA THR A 205 27.86 12.47 -0.43
C THR A 205 27.06 13.62 -1.06
N GLY A 206 26.82 14.70 -0.32
CA GLY A 206 26.07 15.88 -0.77
C GLY A 206 24.55 15.79 -0.63
N ILE A 207 24.00 14.70 -0.07
CA ILE A 207 22.57 14.64 0.28
C ILE A 207 22.29 15.41 1.57
N THR A 208 21.07 15.95 1.70
CA THR A 208 20.61 16.59 2.94
C THR A 208 19.61 15.70 3.65
N ILE A 209 19.96 15.23 4.85
CA ILE A 209 19.04 14.44 5.69
C ILE A 209 18.11 15.40 6.44
N ILE A 210 16.81 15.25 6.21
CA ILE A 210 15.77 16.13 6.77
C ILE A 210 14.99 15.48 7.91
N SER A 211 14.94 14.15 7.95
CA SER A 211 14.18 13.43 8.96
C SER A 211 14.80 12.10 9.36
N LEU A 212 14.48 11.63 10.56
CA LEU A 212 14.79 10.31 11.09
C LEU A 212 13.51 9.62 11.53
N THR A 213 13.19 8.45 10.97
CA THR A 213 11.99 7.67 11.32
C THR A 213 12.33 6.32 11.93
N PHE A 214 11.61 5.94 12.99
CA PHE A 214 11.77 4.68 13.71
C PHE A 214 10.47 4.24 14.40
N ASP A 215 10.46 3.00 14.91
CA ASP A 215 9.27 2.39 15.51
C ASP A 215 8.95 2.93 16.93
N GLY A 216 7.85 2.45 17.52
CA GLY A 216 7.44 2.87 18.87
C GLY A 216 8.21 2.25 20.03
N CYS A 217 9.35 1.58 19.82
CA CYS A 217 10.01 0.85 20.90
C CYS A 217 10.60 1.80 21.96
N ALA A 218 10.53 1.42 23.24
CA ALA A 218 11.05 2.22 24.35
C ALA A 218 12.55 2.52 24.20
N THR A 219 13.32 1.55 23.68
CA THR A 219 14.74 1.72 23.36
C THR A 219 14.95 2.84 22.34
N ASN A 220 14.10 2.91 21.31
CA ASN A 220 14.22 3.90 20.23
C ASN A 220 13.77 5.30 20.67
N LEU A 221 12.74 5.41 21.51
CA LEU A 221 12.38 6.66 22.17
C LEU A 221 13.52 7.20 23.05
N THR A 222 14.21 6.30 23.77
CA THR A 222 15.38 6.67 24.57
C THR A 222 16.58 7.06 23.68
N THR A 223 16.77 6.40 22.55
CA THR A 223 17.76 6.80 21.53
C THR A 223 17.49 8.22 21.02
N ALA A 224 16.24 8.56 20.73
CA ALA A 224 15.87 9.90 20.30
C ALA A 224 16.14 10.94 21.39
N LYS A 225 15.93 10.59 22.68
CA LYS A 225 16.33 11.42 23.82
C LYS A 225 17.84 11.69 23.86
N LEU A 226 18.66 10.67 23.60
CA LEU A 226 20.13 10.82 23.52
C LEU A 226 20.59 11.67 22.33
N LEU A 227 19.79 11.76 21.26
CA LEU A 227 20.05 12.65 20.13
C LEU A 227 19.62 14.10 20.40
N GLY A 228 18.81 14.33 21.44
CA GLY A 228 18.35 15.66 21.85
C GLY A 228 16.86 15.93 21.61
N CYS A 229 16.07 14.94 21.21
CA CYS A 229 14.61 15.03 21.14
C CYS A 229 13.95 14.76 22.50
N ASP A 230 12.77 15.31 22.75
CA ASP A 230 11.96 14.92 23.90
C ASP A 230 10.48 14.84 23.50
N PHE A 231 9.94 13.63 23.55
CA PHE A 231 8.52 13.36 23.26
C PHE A 231 7.62 13.49 24.50
N ASN A 232 8.10 14.15 25.55
CA ASN A 232 7.27 14.50 26.70
C ASN A 232 6.24 15.56 26.33
N ILE A 233 5.05 15.46 26.95
CA ILE A 233 3.85 16.20 26.57
C ILE A 233 4.00 17.73 26.70
N ASN A 234 4.83 18.18 27.63
CA ASN A 234 4.96 19.60 27.98
C ASN A 234 6.10 20.30 27.23
N THR A 235 7.09 19.54 26.74
CA THR A 235 8.34 20.08 26.17
C THR A 235 8.53 19.75 24.70
N TYR A 236 7.67 18.88 24.11
CA TYR A 236 7.74 18.34 22.75
C TYR A 236 8.82 18.95 21.85
N ARG A 237 10.00 18.34 21.91
CA ARG A 237 11.13 18.64 21.05
C ARG A 237 11.29 17.51 20.06
N THR A 238 10.73 17.68 18.87
CA THR A 238 10.70 16.64 17.84
C THR A 238 11.84 16.72 16.83
N SER A 239 12.83 17.58 17.08
CA SER A 239 14.00 17.76 16.23
C SER A 239 15.29 17.87 17.05
N PHE A 240 16.39 17.48 16.42
CA PHE A 240 17.74 17.69 16.92
C PHE A 240 18.61 18.32 15.84
N VAL A 241 19.65 19.02 16.26
CA VAL A 241 20.61 19.65 15.33
C VAL A 241 21.84 18.76 15.21
N PHE A 242 22.24 18.48 13.98
CA PHE A 242 23.47 17.78 13.65
C PHE A 242 24.21 18.56 12.58
N ASP A 243 25.41 19.06 12.90
CA ASP A 243 26.26 19.88 12.03
C ASP A 243 25.48 20.99 11.29
N ASN A 244 24.83 21.85 12.07
CA ASN A 244 24.01 22.98 11.64
C ASN A 244 22.76 22.64 10.82
N ASN A 245 22.46 21.35 10.63
CA ASN A 245 21.22 20.90 10.01
C ASN A 245 20.23 20.40 11.07
N GLU A 246 19.01 20.90 11.02
CA GLU A 246 17.93 20.41 11.88
C GLU A 246 17.28 19.17 11.27
N ILE A 247 17.33 18.05 12.00
CA ILE A 247 16.76 16.77 11.60
C ILE A 247 15.50 16.53 12.43
N VAL A 248 14.37 16.37 11.74
CA VAL A 248 13.07 16.14 12.38
C VAL A 248 12.85 14.64 12.61
N THR A 249 12.50 14.25 13.82
CA THR A 249 12.23 12.85 14.18
C THR A 249 10.75 12.48 14.01
N PHE A 250 10.49 11.30 13.44
CA PHE A 250 9.16 10.72 13.35
C PHE A 250 9.11 9.37 14.05
N VAL A 251 8.06 9.14 14.80
CA VAL A 251 7.67 7.80 15.25
C VAL A 251 6.69 7.25 14.24
N ASP A 252 6.92 6.04 13.74
CA ASP A 252 6.16 5.47 12.63
C ASP A 252 4.63 5.48 12.87
N PRO A 253 3.85 6.22 12.06
CA PRO A 253 2.40 6.30 12.20
C PRO A 253 1.69 4.95 12.06
N ALA A 254 2.20 4.06 11.20
CA ALA A 254 1.66 2.71 11.00
C ALA A 254 1.80 1.85 12.27
N HIS A 255 2.93 1.98 12.95
CA HIS A 255 3.12 1.40 14.27
C HIS A 255 2.22 2.07 15.32
N MET A 256 2.07 3.39 15.30
CA MET A 256 1.24 4.12 16.28
C MET A 256 -0.24 3.74 16.20
N ILE A 257 -0.83 3.67 15.00
CA ILE A 257 -2.24 3.27 14.83
C ILE A 257 -2.47 1.85 15.32
N LYS A 258 -1.49 0.95 15.14
CA LYS A 258 -1.52 -0.42 15.66
C LYS A 258 -1.56 -0.42 17.20
N LEU A 259 -0.74 0.40 17.86
CA LEU A 259 -0.75 0.52 19.32
C LEU A 259 -2.07 1.08 19.86
N VAL A 260 -2.63 2.11 19.21
CA VAL A 260 -3.94 2.68 19.57
C VAL A 260 -5.04 1.64 19.44
N ARG A 261 -5.11 0.92 18.31
CA ARG A 261 -6.07 -0.18 18.12
C ARG A 261 -5.93 -1.24 19.20
N ASN A 262 -4.69 -1.64 19.51
CA ASN A 262 -4.44 -2.67 20.52
C ASN A 262 -4.91 -2.21 21.90
N ALA A 263 -4.63 -0.96 22.28
CA ALA A 263 -5.13 -0.37 23.52
C ALA A 263 -6.66 -0.35 23.55
N PHE A 264 -7.29 0.09 22.45
CA PHE A 264 -8.74 0.16 22.35
C PHE A 264 -9.42 -1.21 22.48
N GLY A 265 -8.93 -2.23 21.76
CA GLY A 265 -9.49 -3.58 21.84
C GLY A 265 -9.21 -4.31 23.15
N GLU A 266 -8.07 -4.06 23.81
CA GLU A 266 -7.73 -4.69 25.10
C GLU A 266 -8.49 -4.06 26.27
N LYS A 267 -8.55 -2.72 26.32
CA LYS A 267 -9.19 -1.99 27.42
C LYS A 267 -10.69 -1.83 27.23
N LYS A 268 -11.17 -1.96 25.99
CA LYS A 268 -12.57 -1.88 25.51
C LYS A 268 -13.25 -0.53 25.70
N GLN A 269 -13.09 0.07 26.87
CA GLN A 269 -13.77 1.29 27.30
C GLN A 269 -12.78 2.41 27.59
N PHE A 270 -13.07 3.55 26.99
CA PHE A 270 -12.36 4.82 27.12
C PHE A 270 -13.40 5.88 27.48
N MET A 271 -12.94 7.03 27.93
CA MET A 271 -13.79 8.16 28.29
C MET A 271 -13.17 9.42 27.71
N ASP A 272 -13.99 10.27 27.08
CA ASP A 272 -13.52 11.53 26.52
C ASP A 272 -13.45 12.65 27.57
N GLU A 273 -13.17 13.88 27.11
CA GLU A 273 -13.03 15.06 27.97
C GLU A 273 -14.36 15.48 28.65
N GLU A 274 -15.50 15.09 28.06
CA GLU A 274 -16.86 15.38 28.54
C GLU A 274 -17.43 14.21 29.36
N ASP A 275 -16.58 13.26 29.73
CA ASP A 275 -16.91 12.00 30.40
C ASP A 275 -17.88 11.10 29.60
N ASN A 276 -18.00 11.29 28.28
CA ASN A 276 -18.75 10.40 27.41
C ASN A 276 -17.99 9.08 27.18
N MET A 277 -18.73 7.99 27.15
CA MET A 277 -18.17 6.64 27.01
C MET A 277 -17.82 6.30 25.55
N ILE A 278 -16.57 5.92 25.33
CA ILE A 278 -16.07 5.36 24.07
C ILE A 278 -15.97 3.85 24.25
N ASP A 279 -16.80 3.08 23.53
CA ASP A 279 -16.90 1.64 23.72
C ASP A 279 -16.61 0.86 22.44
N PHE A 280 -15.69 -0.10 22.54
CA PHE A 280 -15.39 -1.07 21.50
C PHE A 280 -16.61 -1.96 21.15
N GLU A 281 -17.58 -2.08 22.07
CA GLU A 281 -18.82 -2.83 21.86
C GLU A 281 -19.62 -2.33 20.66
N TYR A 282 -19.63 -1.03 20.34
CA TYR A 282 -20.32 -0.54 19.15
C TYR A 282 -19.74 -1.11 17.84
N ILE A 283 -18.43 -1.39 17.81
CA ILE A 283 -17.78 -2.05 16.65
C ILE A 283 -18.22 -3.52 16.58
N LEU A 284 -18.37 -4.19 17.73
CA LEU A 284 -18.90 -5.56 17.81
C LEU A 284 -20.35 -5.61 17.33
N LYS A 285 -21.20 -4.71 17.82
CA LYS A 285 -22.61 -4.58 17.43
C LYS A 285 -22.73 -4.31 15.94
N LEU A 286 -21.95 -3.38 15.39
CA LEU A 286 -21.92 -3.09 13.96
C LEU A 286 -21.53 -4.33 13.15
N PHE A 287 -20.53 -5.10 13.59
CA PHE A 287 -20.18 -6.34 12.92
C PHE A 287 -21.30 -7.39 13.00
N CYS A 288 -21.88 -7.62 14.18
CA CYS A 288 -23.00 -8.54 14.36
C CYS A 288 -24.20 -8.15 13.49
N LEU A 289 -24.52 -6.85 13.40
CA LEU A 289 -25.56 -6.31 12.53
C LEU A 289 -25.27 -6.61 11.05
N GLN A 290 -24.05 -6.35 10.59
CA GLN A 290 -23.67 -6.62 9.20
C GLN A 290 -23.68 -8.11 8.85
N GLU A 291 -23.26 -8.98 9.78
CA GLU A 291 -23.35 -10.43 9.60
C GLU A 291 -24.82 -10.89 9.57
N LYS A 292 -25.67 -10.35 10.46
CA LYS A 292 -27.11 -10.64 10.52
C LYS A 292 -27.85 -10.22 9.24
N GLU A 293 -27.65 -8.97 8.82
CA GLU A 293 -28.31 -8.38 7.64
C GLU A 293 -27.77 -8.92 6.31
N GLY A 294 -26.63 -9.61 6.36
CA GLY A 294 -26.00 -10.15 5.17
C GLY A 294 -25.55 -9.06 4.20
N CYS A 295 -25.24 -7.86 4.68
CA CYS A 295 -24.73 -6.72 3.92
C CYS A 295 -23.76 -5.89 4.80
N HIS A 296 -22.68 -5.32 4.23
CA HIS A 296 -21.66 -4.56 4.99
C HIS A 296 -21.71 -3.06 4.68
N LEU A 297 -22.05 -2.24 5.69
CA LEU A 297 -21.92 -0.77 5.65
C LEU A 297 -20.45 -0.32 5.75
N ALA A 298 -19.69 -0.92 6.66
CA ALA A 298 -18.25 -0.74 6.79
C ALA A 298 -17.54 -1.79 5.95
N ASN A 299 -17.25 -1.44 4.69
CA ASN A 299 -16.85 -2.38 3.64
C ASN A 299 -15.73 -3.34 4.03
N LYS A 300 -14.79 -2.87 4.85
CA LYS A 300 -13.56 -3.60 5.21
C LYS A 300 -13.65 -4.27 6.57
N LEU A 301 -14.64 -3.95 7.41
CA LEU A 301 -14.75 -4.51 8.76
C LEU A 301 -15.15 -5.99 8.67
N ARG A 302 -14.34 -6.86 9.27
CA ARG A 302 -14.49 -8.33 9.23
C ARG A 302 -14.19 -8.97 10.57
N LYS A 303 -14.45 -10.26 10.69
CA LYS A 303 -14.15 -11.07 11.88
C LYS A 303 -12.69 -10.90 12.35
N GLU A 304 -11.74 -10.80 11.43
CA GLU A 304 -10.32 -10.60 11.71
C GLU A 304 -10.02 -9.27 12.40
N HIS A 305 -10.83 -8.24 12.16
CA HIS A 305 -10.68 -6.92 12.77
C HIS A 305 -11.09 -6.92 14.24
N ILE A 306 -12.03 -7.79 14.61
CA ILE A 306 -12.52 -7.95 15.98
C ILE A 306 -11.67 -8.95 16.74
N PHE A 307 -11.49 -10.15 16.18
CA PHE A 307 -10.72 -11.23 16.81
C PHE A 307 -9.25 -11.16 16.36
N PHE A 308 -8.67 -9.97 16.48
CA PHE A 308 -7.34 -9.68 15.96
C PHE A 308 -6.20 -10.19 16.83
N CYS A 309 -6.45 -10.88 17.95
CA CYS A 309 -5.40 -11.37 18.86
C CYS A 309 -4.31 -12.17 18.12
N LYS A 310 -4.70 -12.99 17.14
CA LYS A 310 -3.77 -13.78 16.30
C LYS A 310 -3.17 -13.00 15.13
N GLN A 311 -3.62 -11.76 14.90
CA GLN A 311 -3.21 -10.87 13.81
C GLN A 311 -2.87 -9.45 14.32
N LYS A 312 -2.41 -9.35 15.58
CA LYS A 312 -2.13 -8.09 16.29
C LYS A 312 -1.11 -7.20 15.57
N MET A 313 -0.23 -7.80 14.77
CA MET A 313 0.80 -7.12 14.00
C MET A 313 0.34 -6.59 12.64
N LYS A 314 -0.85 -6.94 12.15
CA LYS A 314 -1.33 -6.46 10.85
C LYS A 314 -1.82 -5.01 10.97
N VAL A 315 -0.99 -4.05 10.54
CA VAL A 315 -1.34 -2.62 10.48
C VAL A 315 -2.58 -2.40 9.62
N LYS A 316 -2.73 -3.12 8.51
CA LYS A 316 -3.92 -3.07 7.65
C LYS A 316 -5.22 -3.22 8.42
N LEU A 317 -5.30 -4.13 9.39
CA LEU A 317 -6.50 -4.31 10.20
C LEU A 317 -6.74 -3.13 11.16
N ALA A 318 -5.66 -2.54 11.68
CA ALA A 318 -5.77 -1.39 12.58
C ALA A 318 -6.27 -0.14 11.84
N SER A 319 -5.68 0.18 10.68
CA SER A 319 -6.10 1.33 9.89
C SER A 319 -7.50 1.16 9.29
N GLN A 320 -7.92 -0.06 8.97
CA GLN A 320 -9.29 -0.34 8.50
C GLN A 320 -10.33 -0.25 9.61
N LEU A 321 -10.01 -0.68 10.84
CA LEU A 321 -10.89 -0.57 12.00
C LEU A 321 -11.09 0.89 12.41
N LEU A 322 -10.00 1.67 12.47
CA LEU A 322 -10.03 3.09 12.79
C LEU A 322 -10.14 3.95 11.51
N SER A 323 -11.05 3.58 10.62
CA SER A 323 -11.25 4.27 9.35
C SER A 323 -12.52 5.11 9.33
N GLN A 324 -12.52 6.15 8.51
CA GLN A 324 -13.72 6.97 8.27
C GLN A 324 -14.92 6.11 7.81
N SER A 325 -14.70 5.01 7.08
CA SER A 325 -15.81 4.14 6.66
C SER A 325 -16.52 3.44 7.83
N VAL A 326 -15.81 3.17 8.93
CA VAL A 326 -16.42 2.59 10.14
C VAL A 326 -17.17 3.67 10.91
N ALA A 327 -16.59 4.87 11.02
CA ALA A 327 -17.25 6.04 11.61
C ALA A 327 -18.55 6.39 10.89
N ASP A 328 -18.53 6.47 9.55
CA ASP A 328 -19.72 6.76 8.73
C ASP A 328 -20.80 5.68 8.92
N ALA A 329 -20.41 4.40 9.04
CA ALA A 329 -21.34 3.29 9.25
C ALA A 329 -22.02 3.36 10.63
N LEU A 330 -21.26 3.68 11.68
CA LEU A 330 -21.81 3.90 13.02
C LEU A 330 -22.74 5.11 13.04
N ARG A 331 -22.33 6.24 12.43
CA ARG A 331 -23.14 7.45 12.30
C ARG A 331 -24.45 7.16 11.58
N PHE A 332 -24.41 6.38 10.49
CA PHE A 332 -25.60 5.99 9.75
C PHE A 332 -26.57 5.14 10.59
N CYS A 333 -26.05 4.23 11.41
CA CYS A 333 -26.88 3.42 12.31
C CYS A 333 -27.53 4.28 13.41
N MET A 334 -26.80 5.29 13.90
CA MET A 334 -27.24 6.21 14.95
C MET A 334 -28.26 7.25 14.43
N ASP A 335 -27.91 8.01 13.40
CA ASP A 335 -28.68 9.19 12.97
C ASP A 335 -29.79 8.84 11.95
N ASN A 336 -29.45 8.01 10.96
CA ASN A 336 -30.36 7.71 9.84
C ASN A 336 -31.29 6.53 10.15
N LEU A 337 -30.74 5.43 10.67
CA LEU A 337 -31.53 4.25 11.04
C LEU A 337 -32.13 4.34 12.44
N LYS A 338 -31.66 5.28 13.27
CA LYS A 338 -32.15 5.53 14.64
C LYS A 338 -32.28 4.26 15.47
N MET A 339 -31.25 3.42 15.41
CA MET A 339 -31.23 2.16 16.16
C MET A 339 -30.83 2.42 17.61
N ASP A 340 -31.66 1.98 18.56
CA ASP A 340 -31.44 2.17 20.00
C ASP A 340 -30.05 1.68 20.46
N GLU A 341 -29.58 0.57 19.87
CA GLU A 341 -28.28 -0.04 20.16
C GLU A 341 -27.07 0.86 19.88
N PHE A 342 -27.23 1.90 19.05
CA PHE A 342 -26.18 2.82 18.60
C PHE A 342 -26.42 4.27 19.03
N SER A 343 -27.48 4.55 19.80
CA SER A 343 -27.88 5.90 20.21
C SER A 343 -26.76 6.70 20.89
N GLU A 344 -25.90 6.04 21.67
CA GLU A 344 -24.77 6.63 22.39
C GLU A 344 -23.41 6.44 21.69
N ALA A 345 -23.38 6.04 20.41
CA ALA A 345 -22.13 5.77 19.70
C ALA A 345 -21.31 7.03 19.34
N GLY A 346 -21.84 8.24 19.63
CA GLY A 346 -21.26 9.54 19.22
C GLY A 346 -19.79 9.72 19.62
N ALA A 347 -19.42 9.43 20.87
CA ALA A 347 -18.04 9.56 21.33
C ALA A 347 -17.11 8.56 20.62
N THR A 348 -17.60 7.34 20.35
CA THR A 348 -16.85 6.31 19.61
C THR A 348 -16.62 6.73 18.14
N ILE A 349 -17.61 7.36 17.51
CA ILE A 349 -17.48 7.93 16.16
C ILE A 349 -16.40 9.02 16.17
N LYS A 350 -16.47 10.00 17.08
CA LYS A 350 -15.49 11.09 17.24
C LYS A 350 -14.08 10.52 17.44
N PHE A 351 -13.92 9.49 18.27
CA PHE A 351 -12.64 8.81 18.48
C PHE A 351 -12.07 8.24 17.16
N ILE A 352 -12.86 7.49 16.40
CA ILE A 352 -12.42 6.89 15.13
C ILE A 352 -12.04 7.98 14.11
N GLU A 353 -12.82 9.04 14.00
CA GLU A 353 -12.55 10.14 13.06
C GLU A 353 -11.25 10.88 13.39
N MET A 354 -11.01 11.18 14.66
CA MET A 354 -9.79 11.88 15.10
C MET A 354 -8.53 11.10 14.73
N PHE A 355 -8.51 9.78 14.96
CA PHE A 355 -7.37 8.94 14.57
C PHE A 355 -7.27 8.72 13.06
N ASN A 356 -8.39 8.60 12.35
CA ASN A 356 -8.37 8.50 10.88
C ASN A 356 -7.74 9.75 10.25
N ILE A 357 -8.16 10.95 10.68
CA ILE A 357 -7.63 12.21 10.17
C ILE A 357 -6.13 12.34 10.48
N ALA A 358 -5.73 12.10 11.73
CA ALA A 358 -4.31 12.16 12.12
C ALA A 358 -3.45 11.19 11.30
N PHE A 359 -3.92 9.96 11.07
CA PHE A 359 -3.23 8.97 10.26
C PHE A 359 -3.18 9.36 8.76
N ASP A 360 -4.28 9.89 8.21
CA ASP A 360 -4.33 10.35 6.82
C ASP A 360 -3.35 11.51 6.54
N ILE A 361 -3.22 12.46 7.49
CA ILE A 361 -2.22 13.54 7.40
C ILE A 361 -0.82 12.95 7.37
N LEU A 362 -0.48 12.12 8.36
CA LEU A 362 0.84 11.52 8.52
C LEU A 362 1.22 10.53 7.42
N ASN A 363 0.25 10.13 6.59
CA ASN A 363 0.42 9.20 5.49
C ASN A 363 0.00 9.81 4.13
N SER A 364 0.16 11.13 3.98
CA SER A 364 -0.16 11.86 2.75
C SER A 364 0.79 11.51 1.59
N ARG A 365 0.24 11.49 0.36
CA ARG A 365 0.91 10.92 -0.83
C ARG A 365 1.04 11.88 -2.00
N SER A 366 -0.06 12.54 -2.39
CA SER A 366 -0.10 13.36 -3.60
C SER A 366 -0.86 14.65 -3.39
N ILE A 367 -0.49 15.68 -4.15
CA ILE A 367 -1.19 16.97 -4.18
C ILE A 367 -2.60 16.86 -4.75
N HIS A 368 -2.88 15.82 -5.54
CA HIS A 368 -4.20 15.55 -6.12
C HIS A 368 -5.14 14.78 -5.19
N CYS A 369 -4.64 14.29 -4.04
CA CYS A 369 -5.50 13.63 -3.07
C CYS A 369 -6.46 14.64 -2.40
N ILE A 370 -7.64 14.15 -2.00
CA ILE A 370 -8.72 14.97 -1.44
C ILE A 370 -8.62 14.99 0.10
N GLY A 371 -8.88 16.16 0.69
CA GLY A 371 -8.96 16.35 2.14
C GLY A 371 -7.61 16.14 2.83
N TYR A 372 -7.63 15.48 3.99
CA TYR A 372 -6.46 15.25 4.83
C TYR A 372 -5.42 14.28 4.25
N LYS A 373 -5.72 13.61 3.14
CA LYS A 373 -4.77 12.76 2.39
C LYS A 373 -3.89 13.56 1.42
N LYS A 374 -4.25 14.82 1.16
CA LYS A 374 -3.49 15.73 0.30
C LYS A 374 -2.09 15.93 0.87
N ALA A 375 -1.09 15.96 0.00
CA ALA A 375 0.26 16.37 0.38
C ALA A 375 0.24 17.74 1.07
N LEU A 376 1.12 17.94 2.03
CA LEU A 376 1.18 19.16 2.82
C LEU A 376 1.73 20.30 1.94
N CYS A 377 1.00 21.40 1.85
CA CYS A 377 1.32 22.57 1.03
C CYS A 377 0.87 23.87 1.73
N ARG A 378 1.17 25.01 1.12
CA ARG A 378 0.79 26.34 1.66
C ARG A 378 -0.72 26.53 1.85
N GLU A 379 -1.53 25.81 1.08
CA GLU A 379 -2.99 25.93 1.14
C GLU A 379 -3.62 25.22 2.35
N ASN A 380 -3.05 24.10 2.80
CA ASN A 380 -3.68 23.25 3.82
C ASN A 380 -2.98 23.29 5.20
N VAL A 381 -1.81 23.94 5.32
CA VAL A 381 -1.04 23.98 6.58
C VAL A 381 -1.84 24.56 7.75
N ASN A 382 -2.60 25.62 7.53
CA ASN A 382 -3.40 26.27 8.59
C ASN A 382 -4.46 25.31 9.15
N VAL A 383 -5.12 24.56 8.27
CA VAL A 383 -6.13 23.57 8.66
C VAL A 383 -5.47 22.44 9.47
N ILE A 384 -4.28 22.00 9.07
CA ILE A 384 -3.53 20.95 9.77
C ILE A 384 -3.01 21.45 11.13
N SER A 385 -2.59 22.71 11.24
CA SER A 385 -2.19 23.32 12.51
C SER A 385 -3.35 23.37 13.50
N ILE A 386 -4.51 23.87 13.06
CA ILE A 386 -5.74 23.90 13.89
C ILE A 386 -6.12 22.48 14.31
N PHE A 387 -6.07 21.53 13.39
CA PHE A 387 -6.35 20.12 13.69
C PHE A 387 -5.35 19.55 14.70
N LYS A 388 -4.06 19.86 14.60
CA LYS A 388 -3.02 19.41 15.53
C LYS A 388 -3.30 19.89 16.96
N ASP A 389 -3.72 21.14 17.14
CA ASP A 389 -4.07 21.65 18.48
C ASP A 389 -5.34 21.00 19.01
N LYS A 390 -6.38 20.88 18.17
CA LYS A 390 -7.63 20.18 18.50
C LYS A 390 -7.37 18.72 18.90
N PHE A 391 -6.55 18.00 18.15
CA PHE A 391 -6.19 16.61 18.41
C PHE A 391 -5.38 16.48 19.71
N THR A 392 -4.44 17.39 19.94
CA THR A 392 -3.62 17.39 21.17
C THR A 392 -4.49 17.58 22.42
N ASN A 393 -5.43 18.51 22.39
CA ASN A 393 -6.36 18.73 23.50
C ASN A 393 -7.27 17.52 23.72
N TYR A 394 -7.80 16.94 22.64
CA TYR A 394 -8.61 15.74 22.71
C TYR A 394 -7.87 14.56 23.37
N ILE A 395 -6.61 14.31 23.00
CA ILE A 395 -5.80 13.25 23.62
C ILE A 395 -5.48 13.53 25.09
N LYS A 396 -5.30 14.80 25.48
CA LYS A 396 -5.10 15.19 26.89
C LYS A 396 -6.33 14.92 27.75
N GLY A 397 -7.53 15.12 27.19
CA GLY A 397 -8.80 14.85 27.88
C GLY A 397 -9.19 13.36 27.91
N LEU A 398 -8.60 12.54 27.05
CA LEU A 398 -8.95 11.13 26.92
C LEU A 398 -8.44 10.29 28.11
N LYS A 399 -9.31 9.45 28.68
CA LYS A 399 -9.02 8.53 29.79
C LYS A 399 -9.23 7.08 29.38
N VAL A 400 -8.42 6.17 29.92
CA VAL A 400 -8.49 4.71 29.70
C VAL A 400 -9.02 4.03 30.96
N LYS A 401 -9.89 3.03 30.78
CA LYS A 401 -10.30 2.15 31.87
C LYS A 401 -9.16 1.24 32.33
N GLU A 402 -8.71 1.44 33.57
CA GLU A 402 -7.82 0.55 34.31
C GLU A 402 -8.62 -0.17 35.43
N ILE A 403 -7.95 -1.03 36.21
CA ILE A 403 -8.59 -1.85 37.26
C ILE A 403 -9.28 -0.97 38.30
N ASP A 404 -8.67 0.16 38.66
CA ASP A 404 -9.10 1.05 39.73
C ASP A 404 -9.90 2.28 39.24
N GLY A 405 -10.30 2.30 37.96
CA GLY A 405 -11.08 3.40 37.36
C GLY A 405 -10.47 3.97 36.09
N PHE A 406 -10.87 5.18 35.72
CA PHE A 406 -10.39 5.86 34.52
C PHE A 406 -9.15 6.70 34.83
N VAL A 407 -8.05 6.43 34.11
CA VAL A 407 -6.78 7.15 34.22
C VAL A 407 -6.50 7.87 32.90
N PRO A 408 -5.94 9.09 32.90
CA PRO A 408 -5.54 9.76 31.66
C PRO A 408 -4.69 8.85 30.76
N VAL A 409 -5.00 8.80 29.46
CA VAL A 409 -4.33 7.91 28.50
C VAL A 409 -2.82 8.13 28.49
N LEU A 410 -2.41 9.39 28.66
CA LEU A 410 -1.03 9.83 28.67
C LEU A 410 -0.23 9.35 29.88
N ASP A 411 -0.89 8.99 30.98
CA ASP A 411 -0.28 8.41 32.17
C ASP A 411 -0.35 6.87 32.18
N SER A 412 -1.17 6.29 31.30
CA SER A 412 -1.34 4.85 31.20
C SER A 412 -0.08 4.13 30.69
N LYS A 413 -0.02 2.82 30.95
CA LYS A 413 1.01 1.92 30.36
C LYS A 413 0.90 1.81 28.83
N ARG A 414 -0.20 2.28 28.23
CA ARG A 414 -0.48 2.21 26.78
C ARG A 414 -0.34 3.57 26.06
N LYS A 415 0.34 4.54 26.67
CA LYS A 415 0.49 5.91 26.16
C LYS A 415 1.26 6.07 24.84
N THR A 416 2.14 5.13 24.49
CA THR A 416 3.09 5.30 23.38
C THR A 416 2.43 5.64 22.03
N GLY A 417 1.34 4.96 21.67
CA GLY A 417 0.64 5.23 20.41
C GLY A 417 0.09 6.65 20.33
N PHE A 418 -0.46 7.14 21.44
CA PHE A 418 -1.06 8.46 21.57
C PHE A 418 -0.02 9.58 21.53
N ILE A 419 1.06 9.42 22.29
CA ILE A 419 2.20 10.35 22.29
C ILE A 419 2.85 10.41 20.89
N GLY A 420 2.96 9.28 20.20
CA GLY A 420 3.54 9.22 18.86
C GLY A 420 2.72 9.97 17.81
N PHE A 421 1.39 9.96 17.89
CA PHE A 421 0.54 10.77 17.00
C PHE A 421 0.69 12.28 17.26
N ILE A 422 0.71 12.70 18.53
CA ILE A 422 0.95 14.11 18.86
C ILE A 422 2.34 14.54 18.36
N GLY A 423 3.37 13.75 18.68
CA GLY A 423 4.74 14.00 18.22
C GLY A 423 4.83 14.05 16.70
N GLY A 424 4.19 13.11 16.00
CA GLY A 424 4.12 13.08 14.55
C GLY A 424 3.55 14.36 13.96
N LEU A 425 2.41 14.86 14.47
CA LEU A 425 1.80 16.10 13.97
C LEU A 425 2.68 17.34 14.24
N HIS A 426 3.36 17.40 15.38
CA HIS A 426 4.37 18.44 15.65
C HIS A 426 5.55 18.35 14.67
N SER A 427 6.07 17.15 14.41
CA SER A 427 7.13 16.89 13.43
C SER A 427 6.73 17.32 12.02
N VAL A 428 5.49 17.07 11.62
CA VAL A 428 4.98 17.47 10.30
C VAL A 428 5.07 18.98 10.10
N LEU A 429 4.57 19.77 11.06
CA LEU A 429 4.59 21.23 10.98
C LEU A 429 6.02 21.76 11.01
N LYS A 430 6.87 21.19 11.86
CA LYS A 430 8.28 21.56 11.92
C LYS A 430 9.02 21.30 10.59
N LEU A 431 8.72 20.18 9.95
CA LEU A 431 9.30 19.82 8.65
C LEU A 431 8.77 20.73 7.52
N TYR A 432 7.51 21.17 7.62
CA TYR A 432 6.93 22.15 6.71
C TYR A 432 7.65 23.49 6.78
N ASP A 433 7.87 24.03 7.98
CA ASP A 433 8.57 25.30 8.18
C ASP A 433 9.99 25.23 7.56
N ASN A 434 10.67 24.09 7.80
CA ASN A 434 12.05 23.89 7.36
C ASN A 434 12.20 23.74 5.84
N LEU A 435 11.17 23.26 5.12
CA LEU A 435 11.27 22.90 3.70
C LEU A 435 10.32 23.66 2.77
N VAL A 436 9.04 23.79 3.13
CA VAL A 436 8.02 24.38 2.26
C VAL A 436 7.91 25.89 2.46
N ASP A 437 7.94 26.33 3.73
CA ASP A 437 7.90 27.76 4.04
C ASP A 437 9.21 28.45 3.62
N SER A 438 10.35 27.78 3.86
CA SER A 438 11.67 28.22 3.39
C SER A 438 11.86 28.19 1.85
N GLY A 439 10.87 27.71 1.10
CA GLY A 439 10.89 27.68 -0.37
C GLY A 439 11.78 26.61 -0.99
N LYS A 440 12.24 25.62 -0.21
CA LYS A 440 13.05 24.50 -0.71
C LYS A 440 12.24 23.45 -1.45
N LEU A 441 10.97 23.28 -1.08
CA LEU A 441 10.00 22.35 -1.69
C LEU A 441 8.64 23.04 -1.87
N GLU A 442 7.88 22.67 -2.90
CA GLU A 442 6.52 23.18 -3.10
C GLU A 442 5.49 22.47 -2.21
N HIS A 443 5.67 21.18 -2.01
CA HIS A 443 4.80 20.34 -1.21
C HIS A 443 5.57 19.18 -0.58
N LEU A 444 5.04 18.61 0.50
CA LEU A 444 5.66 17.54 1.25
C LEU A 444 4.77 16.28 1.26
N LYS A 445 5.33 15.16 0.82
CA LYS A 445 4.70 13.83 0.83
C LYS A 445 5.16 13.04 2.05
N LEU A 446 4.31 12.90 3.05
CA LEU A 446 4.72 12.29 4.33
C LEU A 446 4.91 10.76 4.24
N TYR A 447 4.31 10.10 3.24
CA TYR A 447 4.59 8.68 2.97
C TYR A 447 6.08 8.41 2.70
N LYS A 448 6.83 9.38 2.17
CA LYS A 448 8.28 9.24 1.94
C LYS A 448 9.12 9.26 3.22
N CYS A 449 8.52 9.69 4.33
CA CYS A 449 9.11 9.63 5.66
C CYS A 449 8.61 8.41 6.47
N SER A 450 7.78 7.53 5.90
CA SER A 450 7.23 6.35 6.60
C SER A 450 8.21 5.18 6.67
N GLN A 451 8.18 4.41 7.76
CA GLN A 451 8.99 3.20 7.92
C GLN A 451 8.54 2.05 6.99
N ASP A 452 7.41 2.18 6.30
CA ASP A 452 6.94 1.19 5.31
C ASP A 452 8.03 0.82 4.28
N HIS A 453 8.91 1.76 3.92
CA HIS A 453 9.98 1.50 2.94
C HIS A 453 10.99 0.45 3.40
N ILE A 454 11.35 0.45 4.68
CA ILE A 454 12.28 -0.55 5.25
C ILE A 454 11.56 -1.88 5.51
N GLU A 455 10.28 -1.85 5.87
CA GLU A 455 9.47 -3.06 5.98
C GLU A 455 9.28 -3.77 4.63
N LEU A 456 9.08 -3.01 3.55
CA LEU A 456 9.02 -3.54 2.18
C LEU A 456 10.38 -4.13 1.75
N PHE A 457 11.48 -3.52 2.18
CA PHE A 457 12.81 -4.07 1.98
C PHE A 457 12.97 -5.42 2.72
N PHE A 458 12.55 -5.51 3.98
CA PHE A 458 12.53 -6.77 4.71
C PHE A 458 11.62 -7.82 4.06
N GLY A 459 10.45 -7.43 3.57
CA GLY A 459 9.56 -8.29 2.79
C GLY A 459 10.26 -8.91 1.58
N THR A 460 11.01 -8.09 0.85
CA THR A 460 11.81 -8.52 -0.31
C THR A 460 12.96 -9.45 0.09
N VAL A 461 13.65 -9.16 1.19
CA VAL A 461 14.69 -10.05 1.75
C VAL A 461 14.11 -11.42 2.10
N ARG A 462 12.97 -11.46 2.78
CA ARG A 462 12.27 -12.72 3.15
C ARG A 462 11.79 -13.48 1.90
N ALA A 463 11.25 -12.77 0.91
CA ALA A 463 10.80 -13.36 -0.35
C ALA A 463 11.95 -14.02 -1.14
N SER A 464 13.16 -13.49 -1.03
CA SER A 464 14.35 -14.07 -1.69
C SER A 464 14.71 -15.48 -1.20
N GLY A 465 14.28 -15.85 0.01
CA GLY A 465 14.41 -17.20 0.56
C GLY A 465 13.30 -18.17 0.11
N GLY A 466 12.36 -17.70 -0.73
CA GLY A 466 11.21 -18.47 -1.20
C GLY A 466 10.33 -18.93 -0.03
N HIS A 467 10.31 -20.24 0.21
CA HIS A 467 9.54 -20.83 1.31
C HIS A 467 10.23 -20.71 2.68
N ASN A 468 11.51 -20.33 2.72
CA ASN A 468 12.24 -20.02 3.96
C ASN A 468 12.20 -18.50 4.20
N ASN A 469 11.19 -18.06 4.93
CA ASN A 469 10.93 -16.64 5.21
C ASN A 469 11.68 -16.09 6.42
N ASN A 470 12.46 -16.91 7.14
CA ASN A 470 13.33 -16.50 8.25
C ASN A 470 14.80 -16.74 7.87
N PRO A 471 15.47 -15.75 7.25
CA PRO A 471 16.82 -15.93 6.72
C PRO A 471 17.87 -16.07 7.83
N THR A 472 18.92 -16.87 7.59
CA THR A 472 20.16 -16.82 8.40
C THR A 472 20.96 -15.56 8.06
N ALA A 473 21.97 -15.22 8.88
CA ALA A 473 22.87 -14.09 8.59
C ALA A 473 23.51 -14.17 7.18
N GLN A 474 23.93 -15.35 6.75
CA GLN A 474 24.51 -15.55 5.41
C GLN A 474 23.46 -15.34 4.30
N GLN A 475 22.23 -15.82 4.52
CA GLN A 475 21.12 -15.63 3.58
C GLN A 475 20.72 -14.16 3.49
N PHE A 476 20.66 -13.45 4.62
CA PHE A 476 20.42 -12.01 4.67
C PHE A 476 21.48 -11.25 3.87
N ARG A 477 22.77 -11.51 4.15
CA ARG A 477 23.89 -10.93 3.39
C ARG A 477 23.77 -11.18 1.88
N ALA A 478 23.43 -12.41 1.50
CA ALA A 478 23.26 -12.76 0.09
C ALA A 478 22.07 -12.04 -0.56
N ALA A 479 20.96 -11.86 0.15
CA ALA A 479 19.79 -11.11 -0.31
C ALA A 479 20.09 -9.61 -0.40
N TYR A 480 20.67 -9.02 0.64
CA TYR A 480 21.12 -7.63 0.70
C TYR A 480 22.03 -7.29 -0.49
N ARG A 481 23.05 -8.13 -0.75
CA ARG A 481 23.95 -7.98 -1.90
C ARG A 481 23.22 -7.93 -3.23
N LYS A 482 22.22 -8.80 -3.43
CA LYS A 482 21.42 -8.83 -4.66
C LYS A 482 20.59 -7.55 -4.81
N LEU A 483 20.05 -7.03 -3.71
CA LEU A 483 19.20 -5.83 -3.69
C LEU A 483 19.98 -4.53 -3.93
N VAL A 484 21.17 -4.39 -3.35
CA VAL A 484 22.04 -3.21 -3.59
C VAL A 484 22.54 -3.17 -5.05
N ILE A 485 22.80 -4.34 -5.65
CA ILE A 485 23.23 -4.43 -7.05
C ILE A 485 22.05 -4.20 -8.02
N ARG A 486 20.81 -4.46 -7.60
CA ARG A 486 19.68 -4.57 -8.52
C ARG A 486 18.31 -4.45 -7.86
N VAL A 487 17.43 -3.65 -8.49
CA VAL A 487 15.95 -3.46 -8.48
C VAL A 487 15.57 -2.22 -9.35
N ASN A 488 15.58 -2.32 -10.69
CA ASN A 488 14.82 -1.39 -11.55
C ASN A 488 13.45 -2.02 -11.93
N ASP A 489 13.12 -3.21 -11.40
CA ASP A 489 12.00 -4.04 -11.87
C ASP A 489 11.44 -5.02 -10.80
N VAL A 490 11.78 -4.88 -9.51
CA VAL A 490 11.22 -5.80 -8.49
C VAL A 490 9.91 -5.21 -8.03
N GLN A 491 8.81 -5.66 -8.64
CA GLN A 491 7.49 -5.50 -8.05
C GLN A 491 7.53 -6.01 -6.61
N SER A 492 7.21 -5.14 -5.67
CA SER A 492 7.09 -5.44 -4.25
C SER A 492 6.30 -6.75 -4.06
N PHE A 493 6.89 -7.75 -3.40
CA PHE A 493 6.16 -8.99 -3.13
C PHE A 493 5.13 -8.73 -2.01
N ASN A 494 3.85 -8.96 -2.31
CA ASN A 494 2.70 -8.77 -1.41
C ASN A 494 2.61 -9.79 -0.24
N THR A 495 3.75 -10.27 0.28
CA THR A 495 3.81 -11.21 1.40
C THR A 495 4.15 -10.54 2.75
N GLY A 496 4.52 -9.25 2.73
CA GLY A 496 4.81 -8.42 3.91
C GLY A 496 3.58 -7.97 4.70
N ASN A 497 3.78 -7.36 5.87
CA ASN A 497 2.69 -6.74 6.65
C ASN A 497 2.22 -5.41 6.06
N CYS A 498 3.12 -4.72 5.35
CA CYS A 498 2.87 -3.45 4.67
C CYS A 498 2.63 -3.66 3.18
N ILE A 499 1.73 -2.85 2.63
CA ILE A 499 1.37 -2.84 1.22
C ILE A 499 2.03 -1.59 0.63
N PRO A 500 2.78 -1.69 -0.49
CA PRO A 500 3.37 -0.51 -1.11
C PRO A 500 2.25 0.48 -1.49
N LEU A 501 2.42 1.74 -1.10
CA LEU A 501 1.48 2.81 -1.47
C LEU A 501 1.97 3.64 -2.66
N GLU A 502 3.27 3.55 -2.98
CA GLU A 502 3.94 4.10 -4.16
C GLU A 502 5.08 3.16 -4.58
N ASP A 503 5.36 3.07 -5.89
CA ASP A 503 6.52 2.33 -6.41
C ASP A 503 7.77 3.21 -6.31
N ILE A 504 8.64 2.89 -5.34
CA ILE A 504 9.93 3.56 -5.13
C ILE A 504 11.05 2.54 -5.32
N ASP A 505 11.88 2.78 -6.32
CA ASP A 505 12.97 1.87 -6.69
C ASP A 505 14.16 1.96 -5.75
N ILE A 506 14.93 0.87 -5.63
CA ILE A 506 16.19 0.89 -4.88
C ILE A 506 17.28 1.47 -5.80
N LEU A 507 18.06 2.45 -5.34
CA LEU A 507 19.13 3.04 -6.16
C LEU A 507 20.27 2.01 -6.42
N HIS A 508 20.90 2.05 -7.59
CA HIS A 508 21.87 1.01 -8.01
C HIS A 508 23.31 1.45 -8.13
N TYR A 509 24.19 0.51 -7.80
CA TYR A 509 25.61 0.54 -8.15
C TYR A 509 25.91 -0.44 -9.30
N SER A 510 26.18 0.07 -10.51
CA SER A 510 26.71 -0.73 -11.62
C SER A 510 28.19 -0.42 -11.84
N SER A 511 29.05 -1.42 -11.73
CA SER A 511 30.51 -1.29 -11.87
C SER A 511 31.01 -1.09 -13.30
N ILE A 512 30.14 -1.17 -14.33
CA ILE A 512 30.57 -1.09 -15.74
C ILE A 512 30.25 0.27 -16.38
N ASP A 513 29.20 0.96 -15.92
CA ASP A 513 28.88 2.34 -16.32
C ASP A 513 27.82 2.93 -15.36
N PRO A 514 28.22 3.51 -14.21
CA PRO A 514 27.28 4.06 -13.23
C PRO A 514 26.41 5.17 -13.82
N ILE A 515 26.97 5.94 -14.77
CA ILE A 515 26.37 7.15 -15.34
C ILE A 515 25.16 6.79 -16.21
N LYS A 516 25.29 5.75 -17.04
CA LYS A 516 24.20 5.32 -17.94
C LYS A 516 23.00 4.71 -17.19
N VAL A 517 23.25 4.03 -16.07
CA VAL A 517 22.19 3.49 -15.19
C VAL A 517 21.50 4.61 -14.41
N LEU A 518 22.27 5.59 -13.92
CA LEU A 518 21.71 6.75 -13.23
C LEU A 518 20.89 7.63 -14.15
N ASN A 519 21.32 7.87 -15.39
CA ASN A 519 20.54 8.66 -16.36
C ASN A 519 19.18 7.99 -16.66
N ASN A 520 19.14 6.67 -16.84
CA ASN A 520 17.87 5.96 -17.02
C ASN A 520 16.93 6.08 -15.80
N ASN A 521 17.47 6.20 -14.58
CA ASN A 521 16.70 6.40 -13.35
C ASN A 521 16.45 7.89 -13.02
N SER A 522 17.00 8.82 -13.81
CA SER A 522 16.87 10.27 -13.61
C SER A 522 15.94 10.92 -14.65
N ILE A 523 15.55 10.19 -15.70
CA ILE A 523 14.60 10.65 -16.74
C ILE A 523 13.14 10.66 -16.24
N GLY A 524 12.91 10.48 -14.94
CA GLY A 524 11.63 10.77 -14.28
C GLY A 524 11.53 12.18 -13.67
N ILE A 525 12.46 13.09 -13.98
CA ILE A 525 12.37 14.49 -13.55
C ILE A 525 11.44 15.23 -14.51
N SER A 526 10.38 15.81 -13.93
CA SER A 526 9.53 16.84 -14.51
C SER A 526 8.87 16.50 -15.85
N SER A 527 7.99 15.52 -15.82
CA SER A 527 6.69 15.68 -16.44
C SER A 527 5.75 14.80 -15.65
N ASP A 528 4.77 15.39 -14.98
CA ASP A 528 3.47 14.75 -14.87
C ASP A 528 3.04 14.46 -16.30
N THR A 529 3.49 13.34 -16.87
CA THR A 529 2.93 12.81 -18.10
C THR A 529 1.51 12.47 -17.72
N VAL A 530 0.63 13.44 -18.02
CA VAL A 530 -0.80 13.29 -18.22
C VAL A 530 -0.98 12.22 -19.29
N ILE A 531 -0.82 10.96 -18.90
CA ILE A 531 -1.16 9.79 -19.71
C ILE A 531 -1.72 8.75 -18.75
N ASP A 532 -3.04 8.80 -18.56
CA ASP A 532 -3.91 7.63 -18.41
C ASP A 532 -3.67 6.60 -17.28
N GLU A 533 -3.00 6.95 -16.17
CA GLU A 533 -3.01 6.09 -14.98
C GLU A 533 -4.37 6.06 -14.24
N VAL A 534 -5.30 6.97 -14.58
CA VAL A 534 -6.62 7.05 -13.94
C VAL A 534 -7.56 5.91 -14.35
N ASN A 535 -7.35 5.25 -15.51
CA ASN A 535 -8.40 4.40 -16.10
C ASN A 535 -8.20 2.88 -16.01
N VAL A 536 -7.02 2.34 -15.73
CA VAL A 536 -6.83 0.87 -15.74
C VAL A 536 -6.54 0.27 -14.36
N GLN A 537 -5.80 0.96 -13.48
CA GLN A 537 -5.52 0.46 -12.13
C GLN A 537 -6.67 0.69 -11.13
N ASN A 538 -7.62 1.57 -11.46
CA ASN A 538 -8.74 1.89 -10.59
C ASN A 538 -9.85 0.85 -10.59
N ILE A 539 -10.12 0.15 -11.70
CA ILE A 539 -11.26 -0.79 -11.74
C ILE A 539 -11.03 -1.96 -10.79
N ASN A 540 -9.83 -2.56 -10.78
CA ASN A 540 -9.53 -3.68 -9.89
C ASN A 540 -9.34 -3.24 -8.43
N SER A 541 -8.72 -2.09 -8.16
CA SER A 541 -8.56 -1.58 -6.79
C SER A 541 -9.88 -1.08 -6.19
N LEU A 542 -10.80 -0.51 -7.00
CA LEU A 542 -12.19 -0.23 -6.63
C LEU A 542 -12.96 -1.53 -6.37
N ILE A 543 -12.79 -2.57 -7.20
CA ILE A 543 -13.36 -3.91 -6.94
C ILE A 543 -12.82 -4.49 -5.61
N MET A 544 -11.58 -4.20 -5.20
CA MET A 544 -11.03 -4.64 -3.91
C MET A 544 -11.63 -3.91 -2.69
N ASP A 545 -12.27 -2.75 -2.88
CA ASP A 545 -12.91 -1.94 -1.85
C ASP A 545 -14.43 -2.22 -1.71
N HIS A 546 -14.97 -3.17 -2.47
CA HIS A 546 -16.41 -3.36 -2.67
C HIS A 546 -16.90 -4.72 -2.19
N ASP A 547 -16.89 -4.82 -0.87
CA ASP A 547 -16.96 -6.06 -0.13
C ASP A 547 -18.23 -5.95 0.78
N TYR A 548 -19.39 -5.62 0.16
CA TYR A 548 -20.65 -5.16 0.82
C TYR A 548 -21.63 -6.28 1.22
N ILE A 549 -21.24 -7.56 1.22
CA ILE A 549 -22.20 -8.68 1.23
C ILE A 549 -21.91 -9.68 2.38
N GLY A 550 -22.86 -9.96 3.24
CA GLY A 550 -22.82 -10.97 4.32
C GLY A 550 -23.75 -12.18 4.05
N ASN A 551 -23.86 -13.13 5.01
CA ASN A 551 -24.64 -14.38 4.90
C ASN A 551 -25.95 -14.32 5.72
N ASN A 552 -27.14 -14.21 5.13
CA ASN A 552 -28.31 -15.15 5.17
C ASN A 552 -29.60 -14.32 4.92
N SER A 553 -30.71 -14.76 4.31
CA SER A 553 -31.75 -15.78 4.59
C SER A 553 -32.90 -15.34 5.50
N GLU A 554 -33.51 -14.16 5.29
CA GLU A 554 -34.87 -13.89 5.78
C GLU A 554 -35.60 -12.84 4.92
N HIS A 555 -36.91 -13.02 4.78
CA HIS A 555 -37.78 -12.50 3.73
C HIS A 555 -38.30 -11.05 3.93
N SER A 556 -37.64 -10.23 4.76
CA SER A 556 -37.98 -8.80 4.88
C SER A 556 -36.74 -7.95 4.58
N SER A 557 -36.85 -7.02 3.62
CA SER A 557 -35.74 -6.10 3.31
C SER A 557 -35.74 -4.98 4.33
N SER A 558 -34.90 -5.10 5.36
CA SER A 558 -34.64 -4.04 6.33
C SER A 558 -34.26 -2.73 5.61
N GLN A 559 -34.51 -1.58 6.26
CA GLN A 559 -34.07 -0.29 5.73
C GLN A 559 -32.55 -0.26 5.49
N PHE A 560 -31.80 -1.00 6.31
CA PHE A 560 -30.37 -1.24 6.16
C PHE A 560 -30.00 -1.92 4.84
N ALA A 561 -30.67 -3.02 4.48
CA ALA A 561 -30.40 -3.74 3.23
C ALA A 561 -30.76 -2.91 1.99
N LYS A 562 -31.82 -2.09 2.08
CA LYS A 562 -32.24 -1.20 0.99
C LYS A 562 -31.17 -0.18 0.62
N GLU A 563 -30.59 0.46 1.62
CA GLU A 563 -29.55 1.50 1.44
C GLU A 563 -28.26 0.95 0.86
N ILE A 564 -27.92 -0.30 1.17
CA ILE A 564 -26.76 -0.98 0.58
C ILE A 564 -27.01 -1.35 -0.89
N ILE A 565 -28.24 -1.77 -1.24
CA ILE A 565 -28.60 -2.05 -2.63
C ILE A 565 -28.55 -0.76 -3.46
N ILE A 566 -29.05 0.35 -2.92
CA ILE A 566 -28.94 1.68 -3.54
C ILE A 566 -27.47 2.03 -3.76
N TYR A 567 -26.62 1.85 -2.76
CA TYR A 567 -25.19 2.09 -2.89
C TYR A 567 -24.52 1.23 -3.98
N ILE A 568 -24.83 -0.07 -4.05
CA ILE A 568 -24.31 -0.97 -5.10
C ILE A 568 -24.84 -0.53 -6.48
N ALA A 569 -26.09 -0.08 -6.56
CA ALA A 569 -26.67 0.43 -7.81
C ALA A 569 -25.89 1.64 -8.33
N GLY A 570 -25.42 2.55 -7.46
CA GLY A 570 -24.54 3.65 -7.86
C GLY A 570 -23.23 3.18 -8.49
N PHE A 571 -22.64 2.09 -7.99
CA PHE A 571 -21.46 1.48 -8.60
C PHE A 571 -21.77 0.79 -9.94
N VAL A 572 -22.93 0.15 -10.07
CA VAL A 572 -23.40 -0.41 -11.35
C VAL A 572 -23.48 0.70 -12.40
N VAL A 573 -24.04 1.86 -12.04
CA VAL A 573 -24.10 3.03 -12.92
C VAL A 573 -22.72 3.53 -13.30
N TYR A 574 -21.79 3.65 -12.35
CA TYR A 574 -20.40 4.02 -12.63
C TYR A 574 -19.75 3.09 -13.66
N LYS A 575 -19.87 1.78 -13.45
CA LYS A 575 -19.28 0.79 -14.36
C LYS A 575 -19.91 0.82 -15.75
N LEU A 576 -21.23 0.97 -15.83
CA LEU A 576 -21.94 1.02 -17.10
C LEU A 576 -21.62 2.32 -17.86
N THR A 577 -21.59 3.47 -17.18
CA THR A 577 -21.29 4.78 -17.79
C THR A 577 -19.91 4.80 -18.44
N ASN A 578 -18.92 4.16 -17.82
CA ASN A 578 -17.57 4.05 -18.38
C ASN A 578 -17.45 3.06 -19.55
N SER A 579 -18.43 2.16 -19.71
CA SER A 579 -18.42 1.12 -20.76
C SER A 579 -19.34 1.41 -21.94
N LEU A 580 -20.42 2.16 -21.71
CA LEU A 580 -21.41 2.52 -22.72
C LEU A 580 -20.90 3.67 -23.59
N LYS A 581 -21.25 3.64 -24.87
CA LYS A 581 -20.92 4.70 -25.83
C LYS A 581 -22.09 5.65 -26.15
N CYS A 582 -23.33 5.23 -25.85
CA CYS A 582 -24.52 6.04 -26.08
C CYS A 582 -24.72 7.03 -24.91
N GLU A 583 -24.71 8.33 -25.20
CA GLU A 583 -24.85 9.39 -24.19
C GLU A 583 -26.26 9.46 -23.59
N GLU A 584 -27.32 9.25 -24.38
CA GLU A 584 -28.70 9.24 -23.85
C GLU A 584 -28.92 8.08 -22.86
N CYS A 585 -28.39 6.90 -23.18
CA CYS A 585 -28.40 5.77 -22.23
C CYS A 585 -27.60 6.06 -20.96
N LYS A 586 -26.49 6.80 -21.04
CA LYS A 586 -25.74 7.22 -19.84
C LYS A 586 -26.56 8.17 -18.97
N LEU A 587 -27.23 9.14 -19.58
CA LEU A 587 -28.08 10.09 -18.86
C LEU A 587 -29.25 9.39 -18.16
N GLY A 588 -29.87 8.40 -18.78
CA GLY A 588 -30.96 7.64 -18.16
C GLY A 588 -30.55 6.78 -16.95
N LEU A 589 -29.27 6.42 -16.82
CA LEU A 589 -28.76 5.66 -15.67
C LEU A 589 -28.55 6.52 -14.41
N VAL A 590 -28.39 7.83 -14.58
CA VAL A 590 -28.04 8.76 -13.50
C VAL A 590 -29.29 9.46 -12.96
N ALA A 591 -29.36 9.67 -11.66
CA ALA A 591 -30.45 10.45 -11.06
C ALA A 591 -30.42 11.91 -11.52
N VAL A 592 -31.59 12.45 -11.90
CA VAL A 592 -31.76 13.85 -12.29
C VAL A 592 -31.73 14.77 -11.07
N GLU A 593 -32.37 14.36 -9.97
CA GLU A 593 -32.38 15.09 -8.70
C GLU A 593 -31.51 14.37 -7.65
N LYS A 594 -30.43 15.02 -7.22
CA LYS A 594 -29.52 14.48 -6.20
C LYS A 594 -30.08 14.66 -4.78
N ASP A 595 -31.05 15.55 -4.58
CA ASP A 595 -31.63 15.88 -3.28
C ASP A 595 -32.38 14.69 -2.64
N CYS A 596 -32.91 13.79 -3.46
CA CYS A 596 -33.54 12.54 -3.02
C CYS A 596 -32.59 11.61 -2.24
N PHE A 597 -31.27 11.83 -2.33
CA PHE A 597 -30.24 11.01 -1.67
C PHE A 597 -29.61 11.68 -0.44
N LEU A 598 -30.09 12.85 0.00
CA LEU A 598 -29.45 13.61 1.10
C LEU A 598 -29.24 12.79 2.38
N ASN A 599 -30.18 11.88 2.69
CA ASN A 599 -30.11 10.99 3.86
C ASN A 599 -29.66 9.55 3.52
N SER A 600 -29.22 9.29 2.29
CA SER A 600 -28.79 7.96 1.85
C SER A 600 -27.30 7.73 2.10
N LEU A 601 -26.94 6.46 2.27
CA LEU A 601 -25.56 5.99 2.45
C LEU A 601 -24.60 6.50 1.37
N ILE A 602 -25.07 6.65 0.12
CA ILE A 602 -24.26 7.12 -1.01
C ILE A 602 -23.71 8.52 -0.72
N THR A 603 -24.55 9.42 -0.22
CA THR A 603 -24.19 10.83 0.02
C THR A 603 -23.19 10.94 1.16
N LEU A 604 -23.41 10.19 2.25
CA LEU A 604 -22.46 10.13 3.36
C LEU A 604 -21.08 9.63 2.93
N LYS A 605 -21.02 8.71 1.96
CA LYS A 605 -19.75 8.16 1.44
C LYS A 605 -19.15 8.96 0.28
N ASN A 606 -19.91 9.86 -0.35
CA ASN A 606 -19.45 10.66 -1.48
C ASN A 606 -18.66 11.89 -1.01
N ARG A 607 -17.46 11.63 -0.46
CA ARG A 607 -16.60 12.58 0.26
C ARG A 607 -16.04 13.75 -0.56
N GLY A 608 -16.16 13.72 -1.89
CA GLY A 608 -15.62 14.74 -2.79
C GLY A 608 -16.68 15.64 -3.44
N GLY A 609 -17.97 15.47 -3.11
CA GLY A 609 -19.05 16.09 -3.87
C GLY A 609 -18.96 15.70 -5.34
N GLU A 610 -18.86 16.68 -6.23
CA GLU A 610 -18.67 16.45 -7.68
C GLU A 610 -17.29 15.87 -8.05
N LYS A 611 -16.30 16.00 -7.16
CA LYS A 611 -14.97 15.37 -7.32
C LYS A 611 -14.91 13.94 -6.77
N GLY A 612 -16.01 13.45 -6.17
CA GLY A 612 -16.12 12.08 -5.70
C GLY A 612 -16.49 11.14 -6.84
N GLY A 613 -15.86 9.96 -6.91
CA GLY A 613 -16.10 8.98 -7.97
C GLY A 613 -17.40 8.17 -7.85
N LEU A 614 -18.29 8.50 -6.90
CA LEU A 614 -19.56 7.79 -6.72
C LEU A 614 -20.67 8.44 -7.56
N MET A 615 -21.41 7.62 -8.31
CA MET A 615 -22.53 8.05 -9.12
C MET A 615 -23.87 7.74 -8.44
N TYR A 616 -24.84 8.63 -8.62
CA TYR A 616 -26.19 8.48 -8.07
C TYR A 616 -27.08 7.75 -9.08
N PRO A 617 -27.63 6.58 -8.74
CA PRO A 617 -28.44 5.80 -9.68
C PRO A 617 -29.85 6.36 -9.83
N SER A 618 -30.43 6.27 -11.03
CA SER A 618 -31.84 6.59 -11.25
C SER A 618 -32.77 5.60 -10.54
N GLU A 619 -34.03 6.01 -10.28
CA GLU A 619 -35.03 5.16 -9.61
C GLU A 619 -35.25 3.83 -10.34
N ASP A 620 -35.17 3.86 -11.67
CA ASP A 620 -35.26 2.70 -12.54
C ASP A 620 -34.15 1.68 -12.28
N VAL A 621 -32.90 2.16 -12.16
CA VAL A 621 -31.74 1.30 -11.85
C VAL A 621 -31.89 0.69 -10.46
N ILE A 622 -32.33 1.48 -9.48
CA ILE A 622 -32.58 1.02 -8.11
C ILE A 622 -33.63 -0.11 -8.10
N SER A 623 -34.75 0.07 -8.80
CA SER A 623 -35.82 -0.93 -8.94
C SER A 623 -35.30 -2.24 -9.54
N ILE A 624 -34.53 -2.15 -10.64
CA ILE A 624 -33.95 -3.32 -11.30
C ILE A 624 -32.98 -4.06 -10.36
N CYS A 625 -32.13 -3.34 -9.61
CA CYS A 625 -31.22 -3.93 -8.64
C CYS A 625 -31.97 -4.63 -7.49
N PHE A 626 -33.03 -4.02 -6.95
CA PHE A 626 -33.88 -4.65 -5.94
C PHE A 626 -34.51 -5.96 -6.44
N LYS A 627 -35.05 -5.94 -7.65
CA LYS A 627 -35.67 -7.13 -8.24
C LYS A 627 -34.66 -8.22 -8.54
N THR A 628 -33.47 -7.84 -9.02
CA THR A 628 -32.36 -8.75 -9.25
C THR A 628 -31.90 -9.40 -7.94
N GLU A 629 -31.79 -8.64 -6.86
CA GLU A 629 -31.47 -9.17 -5.52
C GLU A 629 -32.53 -10.14 -5.02
N HIS A 630 -33.82 -9.82 -5.19
CA HIS A 630 -34.93 -10.69 -4.81
C HIS A 630 -34.83 -12.06 -5.51
N PHE A 631 -34.61 -12.07 -6.83
CA PHE A 631 -34.41 -13.33 -7.56
C PHE A 631 -33.12 -14.04 -7.16
N LEU A 632 -32.00 -13.34 -6.97
CA LEU A 632 -30.76 -13.98 -6.48
C LEU A 632 -30.99 -14.72 -5.15
N LYS A 633 -31.67 -14.07 -4.19
CA LYS A 633 -32.01 -14.68 -2.89
C LYS A 633 -32.90 -15.92 -3.05
N SER A 634 -33.90 -15.90 -3.94
CA SER A 634 -34.79 -17.07 -4.13
C SER A 634 -34.07 -18.31 -4.66
N TYR A 635 -32.95 -18.15 -5.37
CA TYR A 635 -32.17 -19.25 -5.94
C TYR A 635 -31.06 -19.79 -5.02
N ASN A 636 -30.95 -19.28 -3.79
CA ASN A 636 -29.88 -19.64 -2.84
C ASN A 636 -28.48 -19.60 -3.48
N TYR A 637 -28.21 -18.48 -4.17
CA TYR A 637 -27.00 -18.19 -4.94
C TYR A 637 -25.67 -18.27 -4.13
N LYS A 638 -25.75 -18.48 -2.81
CA LYS A 638 -24.61 -18.64 -1.91
C LYS A 638 -24.12 -20.08 -1.80
N GLN A 639 -24.97 -21.08 -2.08
CA GLN A 639 -24.64 -22.50 -1.90
C GLN A 639 -24.65 -23.29 -3.21
N LYS A 640 -25.35 -22.82 -4.24
CA LYS A 640 -25.51 -23.51 -5.52
C LYS A 640 -24.99 -22.67 -6.68
N ALA A 641 -24.48 -23.34 -7.71
CA ALA A 641 -24.17 -22.70 -8.97
C ALA A 641 -25.46 -22.12 -9.59
N ILE A 642 -25.40 -20.86 -10.03
CA ILE A 642 -26.55 -20.15 -10.57
C ILE A 642 -26.41 -20.03 -12.09
N ASN A 643 -27.51 -20.28 -12.79
CA ASN A 643 -27.61 -19.90 -14.19
C ASN A 643 -27.88 -18.39 -14.30
N ARG A 644 -26.85 -17.64 -14.70
CA ARG A 644 -26.93 -16.17 -14.84
C ARG A 644 -28.00 -15.74 -15.84
N LEU A 645 -28.17 -16.50 -16.93
CA LEU A 645 -29.12 -16.21 -17.99
C LEU A 645 -30.56 -16.41 -17.53
N GLU A 646 -30.81 -17.37 -16.62
CA GLU A 646 -32.14 -17.64 -16.08
C GLU A 646 -32.62 -16.46 -15.21
N ILE A 647 -31.78 -15.97 -14.30
CA ILE A 647 -32.12 -14.81 -13.47
C ILE A 647 -32.30 -13.55 -14.32
N GLN A 648 -31.40 -13.33 -15.28
CA GLN A 648 -31.50 -12.20 -16.19
C GLN A 648 -32.82 -12.24 -17.00
N SER A 649 -33.21 -13.41 -17.48
CA SER A 649 -34.46 -13.59 -18.24
C SER A 649 -35.69 -13.36 -17.36
N LYS A 650 -35.66 -13.74 -16.08
CA LYS A 650 -36.75 -13.47 -15.12
C LYS A 650 -36.87 -12.00 -14.74
N VAL A 651 -35.74 -11.31 -14.54
CA VAL A 651 -35.72 -9.86 -14.31
C VAL A 651 -36.30 -9.16 -15.54
N LEU A 652 -35.86 -9.55 -16.74
CA LEU A 652 -36.35 -8.99 -17.99
C LEU A 652 -37.85 -9.26 -18.15
N ALA A 653 -38.32 -10.49 -17.98
CA ALA A 653 -39.75 -10.85 -18.06
C ALA A 653 -40.64 -10.05 -17.12
N HIS A 654 -40.12 -9.64 -15.96
CA HIS A 654 -40.86 -8.81 -15.02
C HIS A 654 -41.10 -7.39 -15.54
N TYR A 655 -40.18 -6.85 -16.34
CA TYR A 655 -40.21 -5.46 -16.81
C TYR A 655 -40.55 -5.31 -18.30
N LEU A 656 -40.56 -6.39 -19.09
CA LEU A 656 -40.90 -6.39 -20.52
C LEU A 656 -42.29 -5.83 -20.84
N PHE A 657 -43.23 -5.94 -19.90
CA PHE A 657 -44.62 -5.46 -20.06
C PHE A 657 -44.96 -4.25 -19.18
N SER A 658 -44.01 -3.74 -18.38
CA SER A 658 -44.21 -2.57 -17.54
C SER A 658 -43.78 -1.31 -18.28
N SER A 659 -44.72 -0.39 -18.56
CA SER A 659 -44.46 0.92 -19.18
C SER A 659 -43.82 1.95 -18.24
N THR A 660 -43.29 1.51 -17.09
CA THR A 660 -42.90 2.39 -15.99
C THR A 660 -41.40 2.65 -15.91
N ILE A 661 -40.56 1.83 -16.55
CA ILE A 661 -39.09 1.92 -16.47
C ILE A 661 -38.50 2.62 -17.70
N PHE A 662 -37.54 3.52 -17.47
CA PHE A 662 -36.82 4.30 -18.49
C PHE A 662 -37.75 5.03 -19.46
N LYS A 663 -38.80 5.67 -18.93
CA LYS A 663 -39.82 6.39 -19.75
C LYS A 663 -39.20 7.41 -20.71
N SER A 664 -38.12 8.07 -20.31
CA SER A 664 -37.37 9.05 -21.11
C SER A 664 -36.58 8.43 -22.26
N LEU A 665 -36.32 7.12 -22.24
CA LEU A 665 -35.56 6.40 -23.27
C LEU A 665 -36.45 5.57 -24.21
N ILE A 666 -37.78 5.56 -24.01
CA ILE A 666 -38.71 4.81 -24.87
C ILE A 666 -38.68 5.34 -26.30
N THR A 667 -38.68 6.66 -26.47
CA THR A 667 -38.58 7.32 -27.79
C THR A 667 -37.20 7.08 -28.42
N HIS A 668 -36.12 7.23 -27.64
CA HIS A 668 -34.74 6.92 -28.07
C HIS A 668 -34.61 5.48 -28.60
N SER A 669 -35.20 4.51 -27.90
CA SER A 669 -35.15 3.10 -28.29
C SER A 669 -35.97 2.80 -29.55
N GLN A 670 -37.05 3.57 -29.79
CA GLN A 670 -37.87 3.47 -30.99
C GLN A 670 -37.19 4.11 -32.21
N GLU A 671 -36.33 5.11 -32.02
CA GLU A 671 -35.59 5.80 -33.08
C GLU A 671 -34.37 5.01 -33.59
N THR A 672 -33.82 4.11 -32.76
CA THR A 672 -32.71 3.25 -33.17
C THR A 672 -33.15 2.19 -34.20
N ARG A 673 -32.73 2.37 -35.46
CA ARG A 673 -33.14 1.61 -36.66
C ARG A 673 -32.77 0.11 -36.72
N SER A 674 -32.40 -0.55 -35.62
CA SER A 674 -32.09 -1.98 -35.62
C SER A 674 -33.13 -2.79 -34.84
N PRO A 675 -33.83 -3.76 -35.48
CA PRO A 675 -34.85 -4.59 -34.83
C PRO A 675 -34.31 -5.53 -33.74
N LEU A 676 -32.97 -5.60 -33.55
CA LEU A 676 -32.30 -6.41 -32.54
C LEU A 676 -31.69 -5.58 -31.38
N SER A 677 -31.81 -4.25 -31.42
CA SER A 677 -31.14 -3.34 -30.48
C SER A 677 -32.12 -2.44 -29.75
N ASP A 678 -33.08 -3.03 -29.03
CA ASP A 678 -33.84 -2.27 -28.03
C ASP A 678 -32.91 -1.88 -26.88
N HIS A 679 -32.51 -0.61 -26.86
CA HIS A 679 -31.59 -0.06 -25.87
C HIS A 679 -32.11 -0.25 -24.44
N CYS A 680 -33.43 -0.15 -24.21
CA CYS A 680 -34.04 -0.37 -22.90
C CYS A 680 -33.88 -1.83 -22.44
N THR A 681 -34.20 -2.80 -23.30
CA THR A 681 -33.96 -4.23 -23.00
C THR A 681 -32.49 -4.54 -22.75
N LEU A 682 -31.58 -3.96 -23.54
CA LEU A 682 -30.13 -4.13 -23.37
C LEU A 682 -29.62 -3.50 -22.08
N LEU A 683 -30.15 -2.35 -21.68
CA LEU A 683 -29.81 -1.69 -20.41
C LEU A 683 -30.27 -2.52 -19.20
N ILE A 684 -31.52 -2.99 -19.18
CA ILE A 684 -32.04 -3.84 -18.09
C ILE A 684 -31.18 -5.11 -17.95
N LYS A 685 -30.86 -5.74 -19.09
CA LYS A 685 -29.95 -6.91 -19.14
C LYS A 685 -28.57 -6.58 -18.59
N SER A 686 -27.99 -5.44 -18.96
CA SER A 686 -26.65 -5.02 -18.57
C SER A 686 -26.55 -4.66 -17.08
N ILE A 687 -27.56 -3.99 -16.54
CA ILE A 687 -27.68 -3.67 -15.11
C ILE A 687 -27.75 -4.97 -14.30
N ALA A 688 -28.67 -5.88 -14.66
CA ALA A 688 -28.84 -7.16 -13.98
C ALA A 688 -27.56 -8.01 -14.04
N THR A 689 -26.92 -8.13 -15.21
CA THR A 689 -25.66 -8.89 -15.36
C THR A 689 -24.53 -8.29 -14.53
N THR A 690 -24.39 -6.96 -14.53
CA THR A 690 -23.33 -6.29 -13.77
C THR A 690 -23.53 -6.51 -12.27
N TYR A 691 -24.76 -6.38 -11.78
CA TYR A 691 -25.12 -6.62 -10.39
C TYR A 691 -24.88 -8.09 -9.97
N ILE A 692 -25.32 -9.05 -10.78
CA ILE A 692 -25.11 -10.50 -10.54
C ILE A 692 -23.61 -10.82 -10.47
N ASN A 693 -22.81 -10.30 -11.40
CA ASN A 693 -21.37 -10.55 -11.44
C ASN A 693 -20.66 -10.04 -10.17
N LEU A 694 -21.05 -8.85 -9.68
CA LEU A 694 -20.50 -8.32 -8.42
C LEU A 694 -20.82 -9.24 -7.24
N LYS A 695 -22.06 -9.72 -7.15
CA LYS A 695 -22.53 -10.61 -6.08
C LYS A 695 -21.86 -11.99 -6.10
N ILE A 696 -21.71 -12.60 -7.28
CA ILE A 696 -21.07 -13.92 -7.44
C ILE A 696 -19.57 -13.82 -7.15
N ASN A 697 -18.87 -12.85 -7.73
CA ASN A 697 -17.43 -12.68 -7.54
C ASN A 697 -17.07 -12.52 -6.05
N TYR A 698 -17.88 -11.76 -5.32
CA TYR A 698 -17.74 -11.60 -3.89
C TYR A 698 -17.84 -12.93 -3.12
N ILE A 699 -18.87 -13.75 -3.42
CA ILE A 699 -19.09 -15.04 -2.75
C ILE A 699 -17.95 -16.01 -3.01
N VAL A 700 -17.53 -16.11 -4.27
CA VAL A 700 -16.43 -17.00 -4.68
C VAL A 700 -15.13 -16.60 -3.96
N LYS A 701 -14.85 -15.30 -3.85
CA LYS A 701 -13.69 -14.79 -3.11
C LYS A 701 -13.75 -15.17 -1.63
N LYS A 702 -14.90 -14.97 -0.96
CA LYS A 702 -15.09 -15.35 0.45
C LYS A 702 -14.90 -16.85 0.69
N HIS A 703 -15.37 -17.71 -0.22
CA HIS A 703 -15.14 -19.16 -0.13
C HIS A 703 -13.67 -19.55 -0.26
N ASN A 704 -12.89 -18.79 -1.04
CA ASN A 704 -11.46 -19.04 -1.23
C ASN A 704 -10.59 -18.44 -0.12
N GLU A 705 -11.11 -17.55 0.72
CA GLU A 705 -10.42 -16.97 1.88
C GLU A 705 -10.36 -17.97 3.05
N THR A 706 -9.57 -19.03 2.90
CA THR A 706 -9.19 -19.89 4.03
C THR A 706 -7.88 -19.38 4.64
N PRO A 707 -7.85 -18.97 5.92
CA PRO A 707 -6.60 -18.60 6.57
C PRO A 707 -5.73 -19.84 6.72
N SER A 708 -4.61 -19.91 5.98
CA SER A 708 -3.73 -21.08 6.08
C SER A 708 -3.04 -21.12 7.46
N LEU A 709 -3.05 -22.29 8.10
CA LEU A 709 -2.30 -22.57 9.33
C LEU A 709 -0.81 -22.16 9.21
N ARG A 710 -0.25 -22.26 8.00
CA ARG A 710 1.11 -21.83 7.67
C ARG A 710 1.34 -20.34 7.88
N GLN A 711 0.41 -19.48 7.44
CA GLN A 711 0.53 -18.03 7.65
C GLN A 711 0.57 -17.68 9.14
N TRP A 712 -0.13 -18.44 9.98
CA TRP A 712 -0.14 -18.23 11.43
C TRP A 712 1.21 -18.58 12.08
N TYR A 713 1.71 -19.80 11.87
CA TYR A 713 3.00 -20.23 12.44
C TYR A 713 4.18 -19.37 11.96
N ASN A 714 4.16 -18.95 10.70
CA ASN A 714 5.17 -18.06 10.13
C ASN A 714 5.23 -16.72 10.88
N LYS A 715 4.09 -16.14 11.28
CA LYS A 715 4.09 -14.87 12.02
C LYS A 715 4.57 -15.04 13.45
N LEU A 716 4.17 -16.11 14.13
CA LEU A 716 4.65 -16.41 15.48
C LEU A 716 6.16 -16.62 15.54
N THR A 717 6.76 -17.20 14.49
CA THR A 717 8.22 -17.37 14.42
C THR A 717 8.95 -16.07 14.05
N LEU A 718 8.43 -15.29 13.12
CA LEU A 718 9.09 -14.06 12.64
C LEU A 718 8.99 -12.87 13.60
N PHE A 719 7.99 -12.84 14.47
CA PHE A 719 7.72 -11.71 15.37
C PHE A 719 7.74 -12.14 16.84
N ARG A 720 8.48 -13.20 17.18
CA ARG A 720 8.60 -13.70 18.55
C ARG A 720 9.40 -12.70 19.40
N GLY A 721 8.72 -11.72 20.01
CA GLY A 721 9.34 -10.67 20.83
C GLY A 721 8.82 -9.25 20.60
N GLN A 722 7.97 -9.03 19.59
CA GLN A 722 7.20 -7.80 19.35
C GLN A 722 5.75 -8.00 19.80
#